data_AF-A0A9Q9RMQ8-F1
#
_entry.id   AF-A0A9Q9RMQ8-F1
#
_cell.length_a   1.000
_cell.length_b   1.000
_cell.length_c   1.000
_cell.angle_alpha   90.00
_cell.angle_beta   90.00
_cell.angle_gamma   90.00
#
_symmetry.space_group_name_H-M   'P 1'
#
loop_
_entity.id
_entity.type
_entity.pdbx_description
1 polymer ?
#
loop_
_entity_poly.entity_id
_entity_poly.type
_entity_poly.pdbx_seq_one_letter_code
_entity_poly.pdbx_strand_id
1 'polypeptide(L)'
;MNDGEDDDGAFRVDRSSILILIESCFDAGCLSRFSTIPSHQQHSMEKAPQLEIPHGEAIKGVKLINPVNFGPAILERFMAPAVPGLETFKSSPSLSFLIEHQSGRKLVFDLGIRKDYNNYSPSIVKYLPTTKYTIEVAGNVADILQENGVPLTEIEAVIWSHWHWDHIGDPSSFPHRTDLVVGPGFKNAMLPGAPANPESPIQESDYANRNLREISFEGPDSLKIDTFILMGGDVCHYAGIFRPSKFLPVPDTISPHPCHPHEDGVLCPGEAFARLQKSRGREPTDTLFDLTFGLDLELASKTTKQLQELDCNENIFVVVAHDSTVRDGVPHFPKSLNDWKERGFGKGLNTTPLFYLATNLLSSLHNFTMPSAQPIRGDAFGSPDSNLDYDVLIIGAGLSGILSLYRMRELGLKTRVIEAGSGEGGTWFWNRYPGARFDSESYSYIFSFSQEVLDEWNWTEHFAPQPETLRYIQYLTDKFDLKRDMQFNTRVRSAKFQEDTSSWLLETEDGEQYTCRYLITAMGILNQPTLPNIPGVQNFKGQAWHTARWPSDASALNGKRVGIIGTGATAIQTIQAISDKVGHLTVFQRTPNWTAPLRNKKISPEEMDEIRTRYPEIFRKCAESYACFIHVGDSRSVFSMTEEERQEQWEKLYAEPGFAKVLSVSSDVFTDHKANELYSKFHADKIRARINDPEVAEKLIPKNHGFGTRRVPLESGYFEVFNQSNVKLVDIREDPISQITETGVQTGDAFYELDVLIYATGFDAVTGSFNAVDIEGRNGTKLKDVWAEGIRTFLGLTVQDFPNMFMIMGPHQMFGNIPRSIEYAANWVAEFIRYARDNKIISAEATDKGMEEWTQHVHECGKGLLANEVDSWMTGVNKNLAHKQKRSMTRYNGPAPGYRKRCDEVKGRDYSDFVLRYA
;
A
#
# COMPACT_ATOMS: atom_id res chain seq x y z
N MET A 1 -13.84 -57.30 56.40
CA MET A 1 -14.83 -56.36 55.84
C MET A 1 -14.14 -55.01 55.81
N ASN A 2 -13.23 -54.83 54.86
CA ASN A 2 -13.46 -54.56 53.44
C ASN A 2 -13.66 -53.06 53.20
N ASP A 3 -12.65 -52.56 52.48
CA ASP A 3 -12.76 -51.64 51.35
C ASP A 3 -13.01 -50.18 51.71
N GLY A 4 -11.95 -49.55 52.24
CA GLY A 4 -11.65 -48.16 51.92
C GLY A 4 -10.74 -48.16 50.69
N GLU A 5 -11.29 -47.75 49.55
CA GLU A 5 -10.52 -47.47 48.34
C GLU A 5 -9.57 -46.31 48.63
N ASP A 6 -8.27 -46.61 48.61
CA ASP A 6 -7.22 -45.60 48.44
C ASP A 6 -7.40 -45.00 47.04
N ASP A 7 -7.76 -43.71 47.06
CA ASP A 7 -7.90 -42.83 45.92
C ASP A 7 -6.49 -42.53 45.36
N ASP A 8 -5.93 -43.50 44.63
CA ASP A 8 -4.75 -43.30 43.81
C ASP A 8 -5.10 -42.26 42.73
N GLY A 9 -4.74 -41.02 43.01
CA GLY A 9 -4.91 -39.82 42.16
C GLY A 9 -4.09 -39.87 40.87
N ALA A 10 -4.23 -40.96 40.12
CA ALA A 10 -3.84 -41.06 38.73
C ALA A 10 -4.88 -40.30 37.88
N PHE A 11 -4.39 -39.40 37.03
CA PHE A 11 -5.17 -38.70 36.02
C PHE A 11 -6.06 -39.65 35.21
N ARG A 12 -7.35 -39.72 35.53
CA ARG A 12 -8.38 -40.04 34.55
C ARG A 12 -8.68 -38.77 33.79
N VAL A 13 -8.26 -38.71 32.53
CA VAL A 13 -8.65 -37.64 31.61
C VAL A 13 -10.16 -37.75 31.42
N ASP A 14 -10.87 -36.74 31.91
CA ASP A 14 -12.33 -36.63 31.83
C ASP A 14 -12.80 -36.63 30.37
N ARG A 15 -14.01 -37.16 30.12
CA ARG A 15 -14.64 -37.43 28.81
C ARG A 15 -15.10 -36.17 28.08
N SER A 16 -14.39 -35.06 28.25
CA SER A 16 -14.70 -33.79 27.60
C SER A 16 -13.41 -33.02 27.35
N SER A 17 -12.82 -33.34 26.19
CA SER A 17 -12.02 -32.44 25.35
C SER A 17 -10.66 -31.96 25.89
N ILE A 18 -9.61 -32.78 25.81
CA ILE A 18 -8.25 -32.29 25.47
C ILE A 18 -7.57 -33.35 24.58
N LEU A 19 -7.12 -32.96 23.38
CA LEU A 19 -6.00 -33.64 22.72
C LEU A 19 -5.12 -32.66 21.94
N ILE A 20 -3.82 -32.85 22.13
CA ILE A 20 -2.70 -32.36 21.33
C ILE A 20 -2.09 -33.61 20.69
N LEU A 21 -2.08 -33.71 19.36
CA LEU A 21 -1.38 -34.81 18.69
C LEU A 21 0.13 -34.57 18.79
N ILE A 22 0.80 -35.36 19.63
CA ILE A 22 2.25 -35.56 19.62
C ILE A 22 2.50 -36.71 18.63
N GLU A 23 3.03 -36.39 17.46
CA GLU A 23 3.68 -37.39 16.61
C GLU A 23 5.18 -37.37 16.94
N SER A 24 5.56 -38.05 18.01
CA SER A 24 6.88 -38.67 18.06
C SER A 24 6.78 -39.89 17.15
N CYS A 25 7.70 -40.07 16.20
CA CYS A 25 7.76 -41.27 15.35
C CYS A 25 7.53 -42.53 16.20
N PHE A 26 6.31 -43.09 16.23
CA PHE A 26 5.92 -44.51 16.33
C PHE A 26 4.37 -44.64 16.31
N ASP A 27 3.86 -45.20 15.21
CA ASP A 27 2.53 -45.80 14.94
C ASP A 27 1.29 -44.92 14.65
N ALA A 28 0.97 -44.73 13.36
CA ALA A 28 -0.33 -44.24 12.86
C ALA A 28 -1.11 -45.35 12.13
N GLY A 29 -1.72 -46.26 12.88
CA GLY A 29 -2.60 -47.31 12.37
C GLY A 29 -4.07 -46.90 12.31
N CYS A 30 -4.48 -46.03 11.39
CA CYS A 30 -5.86 -45.98 10.88
C CYS A 30 -5.99 -45.02 9.69
N LEU A 31 -6.47 -45.52 8.54
CA LEU A 31 -7.00 -44.85 7.34
C LEU A 31 -6.54 -45.63 6.09
N SER A 32 -7.24 -46.72 5.78
CA SER A 32 -7.09 -47.43 4.51
C SER A 32 -8.45 -47.63 3.85
N ARG A 33 -8.62 -47.02 2.67
CA ARG A 33 -9.39 -47.49 1.50
C ARG A 33 -9.54 -46.33 0.51
N PHE A 34 -8.97 -46.46 -0.68
CA PHE A 34 -9.66 -46.49 -1.98
C PHE A 34 -8.61 -46.39 -3.09
N SER A 35 -8.69 -47.33 -4.04
CA SER A 35 -7.77 -47.53 -5.15
C SER A 35 -8.46 -47.30 -6.48
N THR A 36 -7.62 -47.00 -7.48
CA THR A 36 -7.75 -47.13 -8.95
C THR A 36 -8.10 -45.89 -9.80
N ILE A 37 -7.16 -45.59 -10.70
CA ILE A 37 -7.06 -44.63 -11.82
C ILE A 37 -7.41 -45.44 -13.13
N PRO A 38 -7.59 -44.93 -14.38
CA PRO A 38 -7.30 -43.60 -14.94
C PRO A 38 -8.31 -43.03 -15.99
N SER A 39 -8.16 -41.75 -16.38
CA SER A 39 -7.77 -41.33 -17.75
C SER A 39 -7.99 -39.82 -18.01
N HIS A 40 -6.93 -39.22 -18.57
CA HIS A 40 -6.79 -37.97 -19.32
C HIS A 40 -7.76 -36.78 -19.15
N GLN A 41 -7.14 -35.65 -18.75
CA GLN A 41 -7.40 -34.23 -19.08
C GLN A 41 -7.80 -33.32 -17.91
N GLN A 42 -7.06 -32.21 -17.82
CA GLN A 42 -7.12 -31.10 -16.85
C GLN A 42 -6.80 -31.51 -15.39
N HIS A 43 -5.84 -30.83 -14.76
CA HIS A 43 -5.54 -31.00 -13.34
C HIS A 43 -6.74 -30.52 -12.51
N SER A 44 -7.72 -31.39 -12.24
CA SER A 44 -8.81 -31.11 -11.31
C SER A 44 -8.37 -31.46 -9.89
N MET A 45 -8.51 -30.53 -8.94
CA MET A 45 -8.30 -30.78 -7.52
C MET A 45 -9.13 -31.98 -7.05
N GLU A 46 -8.51 -32.97 -6.37
CA GLU A 46 -9.29 -33.97 -5.65
C GLU A 46 -10.03 -33.27 -4.50
N LYS A 47 -11.30 -33.60 -4.29
CA LYS A 47 -12.08 -33.04 -3.20
C LYS A 47 -11.41 -33.44 -1.88
N ALA A 48 -11.06 -32.46 -1.05
CA ALA A 48 -10.51 -32.69 0.28
C ALA A 48 -11.41 -33.66 1.07
N PRO A 49 -10.83 -34.60 1.85
CA PRO A 49 -11.62 -35.46 2.70
C PRO A 49 -12.44 -34.61 3.67
N GLN A 50 -13.75 -34.87 3.71
CA GLN A 50 -14.65 -34.17 4.63
C GLN A 50 -14.40 -34.70 6.04
N LEU A 51 -13.54 -34.00 6.78
CA LEU A 51 -13.23 -34.31 8.18
C LEU A 51 -14.25 -33.63 9.07
N GLU A 52 -15.07 -34.41 9.76
CA GLU A 52 -15.92 -33.91 10.84
C GLU A 52 -15.05 -33.72 12.08
N ILE A 53 -14.63 -32.48 12.32
CA ILE A 53 -13.89 -32.07 13.52
C ILE A 53 -14.92 -31.63 14.56
N PRO A 54 -15.04 -32.32 15.70
CA PRO A 54 -15.93 -31.87 16.75
C PRO A 54 -15.43 -30.53 17.32
N HIS A 55 -16.33 -29.74 17.90
CA HIS A 55 -15.94 -28.49 18.56
C HIS A 55 -15.23 -28.79 19.89
N GLY A 56 -14.00 -28.29 20.05
CA GLY A 56 -13.29 -28.34 21.32
C GLY A 56 -13.74 -27.20 22.23
N GLU A 57 -14.61 -27.48 23.21
CA GLU A 57 -15.13 -26.46 24.14
C GLU A 57 -14.22 -26.18 25.35
N ALA A 58 -13.07 -26.85 25.48
CA ALA A 58 -12.28 -26.86 26.71
C ALA A 58 -11.09 -25.89 26.73
N ILE A 59 -10.61 -25.43 25.58
CA ILE A 59 -9.44 -24.53 25.51
C ILE A 59 -9.92 -23.08 25.48
N LYS A 60 -9.41 -22.28 26.43
CA LYS A 60 -9.66 -20.85 26.52
C LYS A 60 -8.75 -20.06 25.58
N GLY A 61 -7.51 -20.51 25.41
CA GLY A 61 -6.56 -19.83 24.53
C GLY A 61 -5.26 -20.60 24.32
N VAL A 62 -4.69 -20.46 23.13
CA VAL A 62 -3.32 -20.87 22.83
C VAL A 62 -2.51 -19.60 22.55
N LYS A 63 -1.27 -19.52 23.05
CA LYS A 63 -0.34 -18.41 22.75
C LYS A 63 0.96 -19.01 22.21
N LEU A 64 1.47 -18.44 21.12
CA LEU A 64 2.73 -18.85 20.52
C LEU A 64 3.91 -18.17 21.20
N ILE A 65 4.94 -18.95 21.54
CA ILE A 65 6.18 -18.51 22.17
C ILE A 65 7.31 -18.80 21.20
N ASN A 66 8.16 -17.81 20.92
CA ASN A 66 9.36 -17.99 20.12
C ASN A 66 10.60 -17.71 20.98
N PRO A 67 11.14 -18.71 21.69
CA PRO A 67 12.32 -18.53 22.52
C PRO A 67 13.62 -18.31 21.72
N VAL A 68 13.73 -18.86 20.50
CA VAL A 68 15.05 -19.03 19.83
C VAL A 68 14.96 -19.01 18.31
N ASN A 69 16.01 -18.45 17.69
CA ASN A 69 16.33 -18.67 16.26
C ASN A 69 17.71 -19.33 16.13
N PHE A 70 17.84 -20.33 15.25
CA PHE A 70 19.13 -20.93 14.90
C PHE A 70 19.34 -20.96 13.39
N GLY A 71 20.56 -20.78 12.92
CA GLY A 71 20.86 -20.84 11.49
C GLY A 71 22.30 -20.50 11.11
N PRO A 72 22.66 -20.63 9.83
CA PRO A 72 21.78 -21.00 8.72
C PRO A 72 21.45 -22.50 8.75
N ALA A 73 20.16 -22.86 8.66
CA ALA A 73 19.72 -24.25 8.62
C ALA A 73 20.08 -24.85 7.26
N ILE A 74 20.80 -25.98 7.25
CA ILE A 74 21.32 -26.61 6.02
C ILE A 74 20.33 -27.69 5.58
N LEU A 75 19.65 -27.49 4.44
CA LEU A 75 18.50 -28.30 4.06
C LEU A 75 18.84 -29.70 3.57
N GLU A 76 20.02 -29.90 2.95
CA GLU A 76 20.47 -31.22 2.51
C GLU A 76 20.56 -32.24 3.66
N ARG A 77 20.60 -31.77 4.91
CA ARG A 77 20.59 -32.64 6.09
C ARG A 77 19.21 -33.26 6.33
N PHE A 78 18.13 -32.60 5.94
CA PHE A 78 16.76 -32.99 6.25
C PHE A 78 15.99 -33.53 5.05
N MET A 79 16.42 -33.20 3.82
CA MET A 79 15.70 -33.54 2.60
C MET A 79 16.59 -33.92 1.42
N ALA A 80 16.11 -34.86 0.60
CA ALA A 80 16.69 -35.21 -0.70
C ALA A 80 15.61 -35.41 -1.78
N PRO A 81 15.94 -35.21 -3.07
CA PRO A 81 17.20 -34.64 -3.56
C PRO A 81 17.28 -33.13 -3.29
N ALA A 82 18.50 -32.59 -3.24
CA ALA A 82 18.72 -31.16 -3.06
C ALA A 82 17.91 -30.34 -4.09
N VAL A 83 17.34 -29.23 -3.63
CA VAL A 83 16.63 -28.27 -4.49
C VAL A 83 17.62 -27.14 -4.81
N PRO A 84 18.02 -26.96 -6.09
CA PRO A 84 18.92 -25.88 -6.45
C PRO A 84 18.35 -24.52 -6.06
N GLY A 85 19.18 -23.67 -5.44
CA GLY A 85 18.79 -22.35 -4.90
C GLY A 85 18.11 -22.40 -3.53
N LEU A 86 17.94 -23.59 -2.95
CA LEU A 86 17.36 -23.79 -1.63
C LEU A 86 18.28 -24.69 -0.78
N GLU A 87 19.55 -24.33 -0.68
CA GLU A 87 20.56 -25.09 0.06
C GLU A 87 20.54 -24.81 1.56
N THR A 88 20.21 -23.57 1.95
CA THR A 88 20.17 -23.14 3.36
C THR A 88 19.05 -22.13 3.63
N PHE A 89 18.51 -22.13 4.85
CA PHE A 89 17.68 -21.03 5.37
C PHE A 89 18.47 -20.16 6.35
N LYS A 90 18.28 -18.84 6.29
CA LYS A 90 18.99 -17.86 7.13
C LYS A 90 18.83 -18.15 8.63
N SER A 91 17.63 -18.49 9.07
CA SER A 91 17.36 -18.93 10.45
C SER A 91 16.00 -19.63 10.58
N SER A 92 15.95 -20.67 11.40
CA SER A 92 14.74 -21.40 11.78
C SER A 92 14.34 -21.05 13.21
N PRO A 93 13.04 -20.80 13.48
CA PRO A 93 12.57 -20.68 14.85
C PRO A 93 12.55 -22.06 15.53
N SER A 94 12.51 -22.06 16.85
CA SER A 94 12.07 -23.23 17.63
C SER A 94 10.87 -22.81 18.47
N LEU A 95 9.67 -23.02 17.93
CA LEU A 95 8.42 -22.52 18.51
C LEU A 95 7.91 -23.41 19.65
N SER A 96 7.41 -22.77 20.71
CA SER A 96 6.74 -23.40 21.84
C SER A 96 5.35 -22.79 22.05
N PHE A 97 4.47 -23.43 22.82
CA PHE A 97 3.08 -22.97 22.97
C PHE A 97 2.65 -22.96 24.44
N LEU A 98 2.00 -21.87 24.86
CA LEU A 98 1.23 -21.86 26.10
C LEU A 98 -0.23 -22.20 25.79
N ILE A 99 -0.74 -23.23 26.45
CA ILE A 99 -2.12 -23.69 26.32
C ILE A 99 -2.85 -23.39 27.62
N GLU A 100 -3.95 -22.66 27.53
CA GLU A 100 -4.81 -22.28 28.65
C GLU A 100 -6.17 -22.97 28.51
N HIS A 101 -6.49 -23.81 29.49
CA HIS A 101 -7.78 -24.48 29.60
C HIS A 101 -8.84 -23.52 30.18
N GLN A 102 -10.13 -23.73 29.89
CA GLN A 102 -11.24 -22.93 30.43
C GLN A 102 -11.30 -22.94 31.95
N SER A 103 -10.86 -24.01 32.60
CA SER A 103 -10.73 -24.07 34.07
C SER A 103 -9.58 -23.24 34.64
N GLY A 104 -8.78 -22.57 33.79
CA GLY A 104 -7.64 -21.75 34.19
C GLY A 104 -6.30 -22.49 34.32
N ARG A 105 -6.31 -23.82 34.13
CA ARG A 105 -5.11 -24.67 34.07
C ARG A 105 -4.25 -24.29 32.87
N LYS A 106 -2.92 -24.30 33.03
CA LYS A 106 -1.97 -23.91 31.98
C LYS A 106 -0.93 -25.00 31.75
N LEU A 107 -0.69 -25.31 30.49
CA LEU A 107 0.31 -26.27 30.03
C LEU A 107 1.25 -25.57 29.04
N VAL A 108 2.51 -25.98 29.05
CA VAL A 108 3.48 -25.55 28.05
C VAL A 108 3.76 -26.73 27.12
N PHE A 109 3.75 -26.49 25.83
CA PHE A 109 4.15 -27.45 24.81
C PHE A 109 5.48 -27.03 24.23
N ASP A 110 6.48 -27.89 24.38
CA ASP A 110 7.89 -27.66 24.08
C ASP A 110 8.60 -26.54 24.84
N LEU A 111 9.93 -26.59 24.84
CA LEU A 111 10.78 -25.65 25.58
C LEU A 111 11.85 -24.96 24.73
N GLY A 112 11.91 -25.25 23.43
CA GLY A 112 12.90 -24.68 22.52
C GLY A 112 14.34 -25.07 22.87
N ILE A 113 15.30 -24.16 22.65
CA ILE A 113 16.72 -24.39 22.96
C ILE A 113 17.08 -23.82 24.34
N ARG A 114 17.97 -24.50 25.07
CA ARG A 114 18.56 -24.01 26.33
C ARG A 114 19.34 -22.71 26.10
N LYS A 115 19.08 -21.73 26.96
CA LYS A 115 19.84 -20.47 27.02
C LYS A 115 21.34 -20.69 27.23
N ASP A 116 21.69 -21.64 28.10
CA ASP A 116 23.05 -22.17 28.20
C ASP A 116 23.12 -23.55 27.52
N TYR A 117 23.38 -23.55 26.22
CA TYR A 117 23.48 -24.79 25.46
C TYR A 117 24.74 -25.62 25.79
N ASN A 118 25.69 -25.11 26.60
CA ASN A 118 26.77 -25.94 27.14
C ASN A 118 26.27 -26.85 28.27
N ASN A 119 25.13 -26.51 28.88
CA ASN A 119 24.41 -27.32 29.86
C ASN A 119 23.43 -28.32 29.20
N TYR A 120 23.76 -28.80 28.01
CA TYR A 120 23.13 -29.97 27.42
C TYR A 120 23.88 -31.25 27.82
N SER A 121 23.28 -32.41 27.52
CA SER A 121 23.96 -33.69 27.65
C SER A 121 25.26 -33.72 26.81
N PRO A 122 26.26 -34.53 27.18
CA PRO A 122 27.53 -34.61 26.45
C PRO A 122 27.38 -35.00 24.97
N SER A 123 26.38 -35.82 24.64
CA SER A 123 26.07 -36.22 23.24
C SER A 123 25.66 -35.00 22.42
N ILE A 124 24.80 -34.14 22.95
CA ILE A 124 24.33 -32.92 22.28
C ILE A 124 25.44 -31.86 22.23
N VAL A 125 26.18 -31.62 23.30
CA VAL A 125 27.28 -30.63 23.30
C VAL A 125 28.36 -30.97 22.26
N LYS A 126 28.63 -32.26 22.05
CA LYS A 126 29.55 -32.72 20.99
C LYS A 126 28.93 -32.62 19.60
N TYR A 127 27.62 -32.82 19.49
CA TYR A 127 26.89 -32.78 18.22
C TYR A 127 26.71 -31.34 17.71
N LEU A 128 26.38 -30.38 18.56
CA LEU A 128 26.05 -29.00 18.17
C LEU A 128 27.10 -28.34 17.25
N PRO A 129 28.42 -28.40 17.52
CA PRO A 129 29.44 -27.84 16.63
C PRO A 129 29.44 -28.46 15.22
N THR A 130 29.01 -29.72 15.07
CA THR A 130 28.93 -30.40 13.77
C THR A 130 27.82 -29.85 12.88
N THR A 131 26.82 -29.18 13.48
CA THR A 131 25.69 -28.62 12.76
C THR A 131 26.03 -27.36 11.98
N LYS A 132 27.10 -26.66 12.37
CA LYS A 132 27.50 -25.33 11.87
C LYS A 132 26.44 -24.23 12.06
N TYR A 133 25.45 -24.45 12.94
CA TYR A 133 24.44 -23.45 13.25
C TYR A 133 24.98 -22.40 14.22
N THR A 134 24.70 -21.14 13.93
CA THR A 134 24.71 -20.05 14.91
C THR A 134 23.41 -20.14 15.70
N ILE A 135 23.53 -20.28 17.02
CA ILE A 135 22.40 -20.42 17.93
C ILE A 135 22.28 -19.13 18.73
N GLU A 136 21.15 -18.43 18.61
CA GLU A 136 20.87 -17.19 19.33
C GLU A 136 19.60 -17.34 20.16
N VAL A 137 19.78 -17.51 21.47
CA VAL A 137 18.68 -17.66 22.43
C VAL A 137 18.40 -16.32 23.10
N ALA A 138 17.30 -15.67 22.71
CA ALA A 138 16.90 -14.38 23.30
C ALA A 138 16.47 -14.54 24.77
N GLY A 139 15.80 -15.65 25.09
CA GLY A 139 15.39 -16.07 26.43
C GLY A 139 14.85 -17.50 26.38
N ASN A 140 14.81 -18.20 27.52
CA ASN A 140 14.13 -19.50 27.55
C ASN A 140 12.60 -19.30 27.65
N VAL A 141 11.82 -20.37 27.49
CA VAL A 141 10.35 -20.28 27.58
C VAL A 141 9.89 -19.75 28.94
N ALA A 142 10.59 -20.07 30.02
CA ALA A 142 10.27 -19.57 31.36
C ALA A 142 10.47 -18.04 31.49
N ASP A 143 11.57 -17.50 30.95
CA ASP A 143 11.87 -16.07 30.90
C ASP A 143 10.71 -15.33 30.21
N ILE A 144 10.29 -15.79 29.03
CA ILE A 144 9.22 -15.16 28.23
C ILE A 144 7.87 -15.20 28.96
N LEU A 145 7.55 -16.32 29.61
CA LEU A 145 6.33 -16.44 30.41
C LEU A 145 6.32 -15.42 31.55
N GLN A 146 7.44 -15.30 32.28
CA GLN A 146 7.56 -14.38 33.42
C GLN A 146 7.53 -12.91 33.00
N GLU A 147 8.28 -12.54 31.96
CA GLU A 147 8.33 -11.18 31.41
C GLU A 147 6.94 -10.67 31.01
N ASN A 148 6.06 -11.58 30.63
CA ASN A 148 4.70 -11.24 30.23
C ASN A 148 3.64 -11.65 31.26
N GLY A 149 4.04 -11.80 32.53
CA GLY A 149 3.11 -11.90 33.66
C GLY A 149 2.43 -13.25 33.83
N VAL A 150 3.01 -14.35 33.31
CA VAL A 150 2.56 -15.72 33.59
C VAL A 150 3.49 -16.36 34.62
N PRO A 151 3.05 -16.53 35.89
CA PRO A 151 3.86 -17.17 36.90
C PRO A 151 4.13 -18.65 36.55
N LEU A 152 5.39 -19.09 36.62
CA LEU A 152 5.76 -20.50 36.35
C LEU A 152 5.08 -21.49 37.30
N THR A 153 4.68 -21.01 38.47
CA THR A 153 3.85 -21.73 39.44
C THR A 153 2.47 -22.12 38.91
N GLU A 154 1.97 -21.46 37.87
CA GLU A 154 0.69 -21.78 37.24
C GLU A 154 0.83 -22.80 36.11
N ILE A 155 2.07 -23.13 35.71
CA ILE A 155 2.34 -24.14 34.69
C ILE A 155 2.33 -25.51 35.36
N GLU A 156 1.27 -26.26 35.05
CA GLU A 156 1.01 -27.56 35.66
C GLU A 156 1.90 -28.65 35.07
N ALA A 157 2.05 -28.67 33.75
CA ALA A 157 2.92 -29.61 33.07
C ALA A 157 3.58 -29.00 31.83
N VAL A 158 4.75 -29.53 31.50
CA VAL A 158 5.40 -29.35 30.21
C VAL A 158 5.18 -30.62 29.40
N ILE A 159 4.55 -30.48 28.24
CA ILE A 159 4.44 -31.53 27.24
C ILE A 159 5.73 -31.51 26.44
N TRP A 160 6.56 -32.51 26.67
CA TRP A 160 7.88 -32.65 26.08
C TRP A 160 7.75 -33.48 24.81
N SER A 161 7.39 -32.78 23.74
CA SER A 161 6.71 -33.38 22.59
C SER A 161 7.62 -34.23 21.71
N HIS A 162 8.84 -33.76 21.45
CA HIS A 162 9.86 -34.48 20.72
C HIS A 162 11.25 -34.10 21.25
N TRP A 163 12.18 -35.05 21.22
CA TRP A 163 13.39 -35.00 22.05
C TRP A 163 14.62 -34.69 21.22
N HIS A 164 14.48 -33.68 20.36
CA HIS A 164 15.58 -33.13 19.59
C HIS A 164 16.17 -31.91 20.34
N TRP A 165 17.47 -31.66 20.14
CA TRP A 165 18.21 -30.69 20.96
C TRP A 165 17.61 -29.29 20.94
N ASP A 166 16.87 -28.97 19.89
CA ASP A 166 16.25 -27.69 19.65
C ASP A 166 14.86 -27.51 20.26
N HIS A 167 14.34 -28.51 20.94
CA HIS A 167 13.02 -28.47 21.59
C HIS A 167 13.02 -28.93 23.04
N ILE A 168 14.11 -29.58 23.47
CA ILE A 168 14.23 -30.09 24.83
C ILE A 168 14.28 -28.99 25.91
N GLY A 169 14.81 -27.80 25.60
CA GLY A 169 14.97 -26.66 26.51
C GLY A 169 15.53 -27.04 27.87
N ASP A 170 15.28 -26.20 28.89
CA ASP A 170 15.70 -26.46 30.27
C ASP A 170 14.48 -26.67 31.19
N PRO A 171 14.03 -27.92 31.41
CA PRO A 171 12.94 -28.20 32.34
C PRO A 171 13.22 -27.73 33.78
N SER A 172 14.49 -27.57 34.16
CA SER A 172 14.88 -27.11 35.49
C SER A 172 14.46 -25.67 35.78
N SER A 173 14.18 -24.87 34.74
CA SER A 173 13.65 -23.51 34.89
C SER A 173 12.23 -23.47 35.46
N PHE A 174 11.51 -24.60 35.48
CA PHE A 174 10.17 -24.72 36.04
C PHE A 174 10.21 -25.30 37.47
N PRO A 175 9.23 -24.98 38.35
CA PRO A 175 9.13 -25.60 39.67
C PRO A 175 9.15 -27.13 39.63
N HIS A 176 9.70 -27.81 40.65
CA HIS A 176 9.73 -29.29 40.71
C HIS A 176 8.36 -29.97 40.62
N ARG A 177 7.30 -29.24 40.98
CA ARG A 177 5.91 -29.71 40.88
C ARG A 177 5.33 -29.69 39.47
N THR A 178 6.03 -29.10 38.50
CA THR A 178 5.59 -29.10 37.10
C THR A 178 5.90 -30.47 36.52
N ASP A 179 4.87 -31.18 36.10
CA ASP A 179 4.96 -32.51 35.49
C ASP A 179 5.69 -32.44 34.15
N LEU A 180 6.41 -33.51 33.79
CA LEU A 180 6.93 -33.72 32.43
C LEU A 180 6.11 -34.81 31.77
N VAL A 181 5.39 -34.46 30.71
CA VAL A 181 4.54 -35.40 29.96
C VAL A 181 5.24 -35.76 28.66
N VAL A 182 5.49 -37.05 28.44
CA VAL A 182 6.23 -37.60 27.30
C VAL A 182 5.40 -38.64 26.56
N GLY A 183 5.60 -38.76 25.25
CA GLY A 183 4.96 -39.76 24.41
C GLY A 183 5.43 -41.20 24.67
N PRO A 184 4.70 -42.19 24.14
CA PRO A 184 5.03 -43.61 24.30
C PRO A 184 6.45 -43.94 23.80
N GLY A 185 7.17 -44.78 24.56
CA GLY A 185 8.51 -45.26 24.21
C GLY A 185 9.66 -44.37 24.70
N PHE A 186 9.37 -43.16 25.21
CA PHE A 186 10.37 -42.23 25.72
C PHE A 186 11.25 -42.83 26.80
N LYS A 187 10.66 -43.46 27.82
CA LYS A 187 11.45 -43.94 28.97
C LYS A 187 12.43 -45.02 28.54
N ASN A 188 12.02 -45.86 27.60
CA ASN A 188 12.87 -46.91 27.05
C ASN A 188 13.98 -46.34 26.15
N ALA A 189 13.68 -45.29 25.37
CA ALA A 189 14.63 -44.71 24.42
C ALA A 189 15.64 -43.76 25.07
N MET A 190 15.24 -43.01 26.10
CA MET A 190 15.99 -41.86 26.60
C MET A 190 16.54 -42.03 28.02
N LEU A 191 16.05 -43.02 28.78
CA LEU A 191 16.50 -43.25 30.16
C LEU A 191 17.48 -44.43 30.28
N PRO A 192 18.44 -44.37 31.21
CA PRO A 192 18.75 -43.19 32.03
C PRO A 192 19.36 -42.06 31.19
N GLY A 193 19.28 -40.82 31.65
CA GLY A 193 19.93 -39.68 31.00
C GLY A 193 21.45 -39.63 31.27
N ALA A 194 22.14 -38.66 30.69
CA ALA A 194 23.54 -38.40 31.05
C ALA A 194 23.65 -37.91 32.51
N PRO A 195 24.69 -38.32 33.27
CA PRO A 195 25.88 -39.04 32.83
C PRO A 195 25.75 -40.58 32.80
N ALA A 196 24.69 -41.17 33.36
CA ALA A 196 24.53 -42.62 33.42
C ALA A 196 24.45 -43.27 32.03
N ASN A 197 23.85 -42.57 31.06
CA ASN A 197 23.96 -42.86 29.64
C ASN A 197 24.51 -41.63 28.90
N PRO A 198 25.83 -41.57 28.61
CA PRO A 198 26.44 -40.43 27.91
C PRO A 198 25.91 -40.20 26.49
N GLU A 199 25.29 -41.21 25.88
CA GLU A 199 24.69 -41.14 24.54
C GLU A 199 23.24 -40.64 24.56
N SER A 200 22.60 -40.58 25.74
CA SER A 200 21.25 -40.01 25.87
C SER A 200 21.28 -38.51 25.55
N PRO A 201 20.31 -37.99 24.78
CA PRO A 201 20.23 -36.56 24.46
C PRO A 201 19.80 -35.70 25.66
N ILE A 202 19.23 -36.31 26.70
CA ILE A 202 18.77 -35.65 27.92
C ILE A 202 19.69 -35.95 29.11
N GLN A 203 19.62 -35.13 30.15
CA GLN A 203 20.36 -35.31 31.41
C GLN A 203 19.46 -35.87 32.50
N GLU A 204 20.03 -36.63 33.46
CA GLU A 204 19.27 -37.09 34.62
C GLU A 204 18.64 -35.93 35.40
N SER A 205 19.33 -34.79 35.46
CA SER A 205 18.85 -33.55 36.08
C SER A 205 17.57 -33.01 35.46
N ASP A 206 17.28 -33.34 34.20
CA ASP A 206 16.13 -32.80 33.48
C ASP A 206 14.81 -33.34 34.04
N TYR A 207 14.81 -34.59 34.52
CA TYR A 207 13.64 -35.27 35.10
C TYR A 207 13.83 -35.65 36.58
N ALA A 208 15.01 -35.44 37.15
CA ALA A 208 15.27 -35.73 38.56
C ALA A 208 14.32 -34.97 39.48
N ASN A 209 13.74 -35.68 40.45
CA ASN A 209 12.78 -35.13 41.42
C ASN A 209 11.55 -34.48 40.77
N ARG A 210 11.17 -34.92 39.57
CA ARG A 210 9.94 -34.54 38.87
C ARG A 210 9.11 -35.77 38.56
N ASN A 211 7.82 -35.56 38.36
CA ASN A 211 6.92 -36.60 37.87
C ASN A 211 7.04 -36.68 36.34
N LEU A 212 7.73 -37.71 35.85
CA LEU A 212 7.88 -38.02 34.43
C LEU A 212 6.80 -39.01 33.98
N ARG A 213 5.76 -38.49 33.34
CA ARG A 213 4.55 -39.20 32.93
C ARG A 213 4.63 -39.59 31.46
N GLU A 214 4.75 -40.88 31.20
CA GLU A 214 4.69 -41.44 29.85
C GLU A 214 3.25 -41.84 29.54
N ILE A 215 2.67 -41.30 28.47
CA ILE A 215 1.28 -41.58 28.08
C ILE A 215 1.20 -42.77 27.12
N SER A 216 0.08 -43.51 27.16
CA SER A 216 -0.23 -44.60 26.23
C SER A 216 -1.57 -44.36 25.53
N PHE A 217 -1.62 -44.69 24.25
CA PHE A 217 -2.83 -44.64 23.42
C PHE A 217 -3.48 -46.03 23.26
N GLU A 218 -2.86 -47.08 23.80
CA GLU A 218 -3.36 -48.46 23.78
C GLU A 218 -3.64 -48.98 25.19
N GLY A 219 -4.69 -49.82 25.33
CA GLY A 219 -5.08 -50.46 26.59
C GLY A 219 -6.36 -49.91 27.26
N PRO A 220 -6.77 -50.48 28.40
CA PRO A 220 -7.97 -50.06 29.13
C PRO A 220 -7.82 -48.71 29.85
N ASP A 221 -6.59 -48.36 30.25
CA ASP A 221 -6.23 -47.07 30.84
C ASP A 221 -5.68 -46.07 29.80
N SER A 222 -5.82 -46.41 28.52
CA SER A 222 -5.41 -45.54 27.41
C SER A 222 -6.24 -44.27 27.36
N LEU A 223 -5.62 -43.17 26.95
CA LEU A 223 -6.34 -41.96 26.57
C LEU A 223 -7.34 -42.27 25.42
N LYS A 224 -8.65 -42.13 25.68
CA LYS A 224 -9.69 -42.18 24.64
C LYS A 224 -10.02 -40.74 24.23
N ILE A 225 -9.96 -40.44 22.93
CA ILE A 225 -10.02 -39.07 22.40
C ILE A 225 -11.29 -38.89 21.58
N ASP A 226 -12.06 -37.85 21.89
CA ASP A 226 -13.34 -37.57 21.23
C ASP A 226 -13.31 -36.33 20.31
N THR A 227 -12.24 -35.50 20.29
CA THR A 227 -12.10 -34.24 19.49
C THR A 227 -10.61 -33.82 19.27
N PHE A 228 -10.25 -33.10 18.18
CA PHE A 228 -8.84 -32.86 17.77
C PHE A 228 -8.39 -31.41 17.45
N ILE A 229 -7.13 -31.08 17.79
CA ILE A 229 -6.28 -29.99 17.23
C ILE A 229 -4.90 -30.59 16.90
N LEU A 230 -4.30 -30.20 15.77
CA LEU A 230 -3.04 -30.74 15.24
C LEU A 230 -1.86 -29.79 15.45
N MET A 231 -0.84 -30.22 16.20
CA MET A 231 0.40 -29.47 16.40
C MET A 231 1.59 -30.42 16.14
N GLY A 232 2.16 -30.35 14.94
CA GLY A 232 3.24 -31.25 14.52
C GLY A 232 4.60 -30.82 15.08
N GLY A 233 5.16 -31.60 16.00
CA GLY A 233 6.48 -31.36 16.59
C GLY A 233 7.63 -31.69 15.64
N ASP A 234 7.58 -32.83 14.94
CA ASP A 234 8.76 -33.35 14.22
C ASP A 234 8.48 -33.83 12.78
N VAL A 235 7.27 -33.58 12.26
CA VAL A 235 6.86 -34.13 10.95
C VAL A 235 7.55 -33.41 9.78
N CYS A 236 8.07 -32.19 9.95
CA CYS A 236 8.90 -31.51 8.93
C CYS A 236 9.66 -30.31 9.48
N HIS A 237 10.87 -30.14 8.98
CA HIS A 237 11.75 -29.03 9.34
C HIS A 237 11.43 -27.71 8.58
N TYR A 238 10.39 -27.69 7.72
CA TYR A 238 9.97 -26.50 6.94
C TYR A 238 8.54 -26.65 6.36
N ALA A 239 7.70 -25.61 6.41
CA ALA A 239 6.31 -25.68 5.94
C ALA A 239 6.15 -25.72 4.41
N GLY A 240 7.14 -25.24 3.64
CA GLY A 240 7.13 -25.28 2.17
C GLY A 240 7.35 -26.65 1.54
N ILE A 241 7.42 -27.68 2.38
CA ILE A 241 7.67 -29.07 2.01
C ILE A 241 6.36 -29.81 1.71
N PHE A 242 5.31 -29.49 2.44
CA PHE A 242 4.01 -30.18 2.39
C PHE A 242 3.09 -29.66 1.29
N ARG A 243 3.39 -28.48 0.76
CA ARG A 243 2.59 -27.82 -0.26
C ARG A 243 3.46 -27.74 -1.49
N PRO A 244 3.16 -28.52 -2.54
CA PRO A 244 1.83 -29.05 -2.89
C PRO A 244 1.51 -30.48 -2.42
N SER A 245 0.20 -30.78 -2.40
CA SER A 245 -0.36 -32.14 -2.34
C SER A 245 -1.45 -32.30 -3.40
N LYS A 246 -2.00 -33.51 -3.55
CA LYS A 246 -3.17 -33.73 -4.43
C LYS A 246 -4.45 -32.98 -4.01
N PHE A 247 -4.53 -32.57 -2.75
CA PHE A 247 -5.67 -31.82 -2.20
C PHE A 247 -5.44 -30.30 -2.25
N LEU A 248 -4.18 -29.87 -2.16
CA LEU A 248 -3.77 -28.47 -2.22
C LEU A 248 -2.57 -28.33 -3.19
N PRO A 249 -2.81 -28.39 -4.50
CA PRO A 249 -1.74 -28.30 -5.49
C PRO A 249 -1.14 -26.88 -5.53
N VAL A 250 0.04 -26.76 -6.15
CA VAL A 250 0.64 -25.45 -6.41
C VAL A 250 -0.35 -24.70 -7.30
N PRO A 251 -0.75 -23.47 -6.95
CA PRO A 251 -1.72 -22.73 -7.74
C PRO A 251 -1.23 -22.55 -9.18
N ASP A 252 -2.12 -22.73 -10.16
CA ASP A 252 -1.75 -22.57 -11.57
C ASP A 252 -1.25 -21.15 -11.87
N THR A 253 -1.63 -20.17 -11.05
CA THR A 253 -1.16 -18.81 -11.14
C THR A 253 -0.98 -18.17 -9.76
N ILE A 254 0.13 -17.48 -9.53
CA ILE A 254 0.31 -16.55 -8.41
C ILE A 254 0.25 -15.12 -8.95
N SER A 255 -0.62 -14.31 -8.37
CA SER A 255 -0.79 -12.89 -8.69
C SER A 255 -0.79 -12.04 -7.42
N PRO A 256 -0.01 -10.93 -7.39
CA PRO A 256 0.94 -10.53 -8.43
C PRO A 256 2.16 -11.48 -8.50
N HIS A 257 2.89 -11.51 -9.62
CA HIS A 257 4.01 -12.45 -9.84
C HIS A 257 5.01 -12.38 -8.68
N PRO A 258 5.37 -13.49 -8.00
CA PRO A 258 6.04 -13.41 -6.71
C PRO A 258 7.49 -12.89 -6.76
N CYS A 259 8.24 -13.20 -7.82
CA CYS A 259 9.59 -12.63 -8.03
C CYS A 259 9.56 -11.23 -8.65
N HIS A 260 8.42 -10.89 -9.25
CA HIS A 260 8.21 -9.65 -9.99
C HIS A 260 6.81 -9.16 -9.64
N PRO A 261 6.53 -8.78 -8.37
CA PRO A 261 5.17 -8.44 -7.92
C PRO A 261 4.64 -7.16 -8.59
N HIS A 262 5.46 -6.65 -9.47
CA HIS A 262 5.41 -5.47 -10.27
C HIS A 262 5.41 -5.85 -11.75
N GLU A 263 5.13 -7.10 -12.12
CA GLU A 263 4.81 -7.51 -13.48
C GLU A 263 3.31 -7.87 -13.55
N ASP A 264 2.58 -7.45 -14.60
CA ASP A 264 1.18 -7.84 -14.85
C ASP A 264 1.06 -9.34 -15.21
N GLY A 265 2.19 -10.04 -15.29
CA GLY A 265 2.25 -11.47 -15.52
C GLY A 265 1.69 -12.20 -14.30
N VAL A 266 0.90 -13.23 -14.55
CA VAL A 266 0.69 -14.28 -13.57
C VAL A 266 1.89 -15.20 -13.62
N LEU A 267 2.60 -15.39 -12.49
CA LEU A 267 3.56 -16.50 -12.45
C LEU A 267 2.74 -17.78 -12.52
N CYS A 268 3.09 -18.71 -13.41
CA CYS A 268 2.56 -20.07 -13.37
C CYS A 268 3.53 -20.97 -12.59
N PRO A 269 3.49 -20.97 -11.25
CA PRO A 269 4.39 -21.83 -10.47
C PRO A 269 4.07 -23.31 -10.69
N GLY A 270 2.84 -23.64 -11.12
CA GLY A 270 2.44 -24.99 -11.49
C GLY A 270 3.33 -25.61 -12.57
N GLU A 271 3.66 -24.86 -13.64
CA GLU A 271 4.51 -25.34 -14.72
C GLU A 271 5.97 -25.53 -14.28
N ALA A 272 6.52 -24.57 -13.51
CA ALA A 272 7.88 -24.68 -12.97
C ALA A 272 8.01 -25.86 -11.99
N PHE A 273 7.00 -26.04 -11.14
CA PHE A 273 6.94 -27.15 -10.19
C PHE A 273 6.77 -28.50 -10.89
N ALA A 274 5.87 -28.59 -11.88
CA ALA A 274 5.67 -29.81 -12.66
C ALA A 274 6.94 -30.24 -13.41
N ARG A 275 7.70 -29.28 -13.96
CA ARG A 275 9.00 -29.56 -14.58
C ARG A 275 10.03 -30.09 -13.59
N LEU A 276 10.08 -29.53 -12.38
CA LEU A 276 10.95 -30.02 -11.31
C LEU A 276 10.60 -31.45 -10.88
N GLN A 277 9.32 -31.73 -10.61
CA GLN A 277 8.91 -33.07 -10.20
C GLN A 277 9.16 -34.10 -11.31
N LYS A 278 8.85 -33.75 -12.57
CA LYS A 278 9.12 -34.60 -13.71
C LYS A 278 10.62 -34.92 -13.86
N SER A 279 11.52 -33.95 -13.62
CA SER A 279 12.97 -34.20 -13.68
C SER A 279 13.46 -35.15 -12.57
N ARG A 280 12.68 -35.28 -11.50
CA ARG A 280 12.91 -36.20 -10.36
C ARG A 280 12.17 -37.53 -10.50
N GLY A 281 11.47 -37.75 -11.62
CA GLY A 281 10.63 -38.94 -11.81
C GLY A 281 9.40 -38.98 -10.90
N ARG A 282 8.91 -37.81 -10.49
CA ARG A 282 7.76 -37.61 -9.59
C ARG A 282 6.60 -36.93 -10.31
N GLU A 283 5.40 -37.08 -9.76
CA GLU A 283 4.21 -36.37 -10.19
C GLU A 283 4.10 -34.97 -9.54
N PRO A 284 3.44 -33.98 -10.18
CA PRO A 284 3.23 -32.65 -9.60
C PRO A 284 2.44 -32.61 -8.28
N THR A 285 1.84 -33.73 -7.89
CA THR A 285 1.09 -33.90 -6.62
C THR A 285 1.89 -34.64 -5.55
N ASP A 286 3.09 -35.13 -5.87
CA ASP A 286 3.98 -35.77 -4.91
C ASP A 286 4.63 -34.74 -3.99
N THR A 287 5.12 -35.19 -2.83
CA THR A 287 5.93 -34.36 -1.93
C THR A 287 7.17 -33.85 -2.67
N LEU A 288 7.62 -32.64 -2.31
CA LEU A 288 8.79 -32.00 -2.93
C LEU A 288 10.07 -32.81 -2.74
N PHE A 289 10.14 -33.63 -1.68
CA PHE A 289 11.33 -34.39 -1.31
C PHE A 289 11.01 -35.70 -0.59
N ASP A 290 12.07 -36.45 -0.27
CA ASP A 290 12.11 -37.50 0.76
C ASP A 290 12.91 -37.03 1.98
N LEU A 291 12.49 -37.45 3.17
CA LEU A 291 13.21 -37.20 4.41
C LEU A 291 14.53 -37.99 4.40
N THR A 292 15.65 -37.33 4.71
CA THR A 292 16.99 -37.96 4.76
C THR A 292 17.47 -38.23 6.17
N PHE A 293 16.75 -37.72 7.17
CA PHE A 293 17.14 -37.74 8.56
C PHE A 293 15.91 -37.91 9.45
N GLY A 294 16.01 -38.84 10.40
CA GLY A 294 14.91 -39.22 11.29
C GLY A 294 15.14 -40.63 11.84
N LEU A 295 14.49 -40.95 12.96
CA LEU A 295 14.58 -42.27 13.60
C LEU A 295 13.82 -43.35 12.81
N ASP A 296 12.64 -43.01 12.29
CA ASP A 296 11.82 -43.86 11.42
C ASP A 296 11.34 -43.03 10.21
N LEU A 297 12.08 -43.13 9.11
CA LEU A 297 11.81 -42.37 7.90
C LEU A 297 10.52 -42.80 7.20
N GLU A 298 10.14 -44.09 7.30
CA GLU A 298 8.94 -44.62 6.66
C GLU A 298 7.69 -44.07 7.36
N LEU A 299 7.69 -44.11 8.69
CA LEU A 299 6.63 -43.55 9.48
C LEU A 299 6.55 -42.02 9.34
N ALA A 300 7.67 -41.31 9.44
CA ALA A 300 7.69 -39.86 9.26
C ALA A 300 7.15 -39.44 7.88
N SER A 301 7.44 -40.22 6.84
CA SER A 301 6.89 -40.01 5.49
C SER A 301 5.38 -40.30 5.42
N LYS A 302 4.88 -41.28 6.18
CA LYS A 302 3.45 -41.58 6.27
C LYS A 302 2.70 -40.47 6.99
N THR A 303 3.22 -40.00 8.11
CA THR A 303 2.65 -38.87 8.86
C THR A 303 2.65 -37.60 8.03
N THR A 304 3.72 -37.35 7.28
CA THR A 304 3.80 -36.22 6.34
C THR A 304 2.61 -36.20 5.39
N LYS A 305 2.25 -37.36 4.82
CA LYS A 305 1.09 -37.48 3.93
C LYS A 305 -0.24 -37.26 4.64
N GLN A 306 -0.36 -37.76 5.87
CA GLN A 306 -1.56 -37.53 6.70
C GLN A 306 -1.71 -36.05 7.08
N LEU A 307 -0.61 -35.37 7.42
CA LEU A 307 -0.64 -33.94 7.71
C LEU A 307 -1.05 -33.13 6.48
N GLN A 308 -0.61 -33.51 5.27
CA GLN A 308 -1.05 -32.88 4.02
C GLN A 308 -2.58 -33.00 3.77
N GLU A 309 -3.22 -34.08 4.24
CA GLU A 309 -4.68 -34.25 4.19
C GLU A 309 -5.39 -33.28 5.14
N LEU A 310 -4.80 -33.02 6.30
CA LEU A 310 -5.38 -32.15 7.31
C LEU A 310 -5.16 -30.67 6.98
N ASP A 311 -3.98 -30.37 6.45
CA ASP A 311 -3.50 -29.04 6.09
C ASP A 311 -4.30 -28.38 4.95
N CYS A 312 -5.00 -29.17 4.14
CA CYS A 312 -5.90 -28.67 3.10
C CYS A 312 -7.28 -28.25 3.63
N ASN A 313 -7.62 -28.57 4.88
CA ASN A 313 -8.91 -28.26 5.46
C ASN A 313 -8.95 -26.83 5.99
N GLU A 314 -9.86 -26.01 5.47
CA GLU A 314 -10.02 -24.59 5.85
C GLU A 314 -10.40 -24.35 7.32
N ASN A 315 -10.81 -25.40 8.03
CA ASN A 315 -11.12 -25.37 9.46
C ASN A 315 -9.96 -25.83 10.33
N ILE A 316 -8.89 -26.35 9.74
CA ILE A 316 -7.66 -26.75 10.43
C ILE A 316 -6.59 -25.72 10.14
N PHE A 317 -5.95 -25.21 11.18
CA PHE A 317 -4.83 -24.32 11.05
C PHE A 317 -3.57 -25.03 11.55
N VAL A 318 -2.70 -25.43 10.60
CA VAL A 318 -1.48 -26.18 10.89
C VAL A 318 -0.34 -25.21 11.17
N VAL A 319 0.32 -25.39 12.32
CA VAL A 319 1.56 -24.68 12.68
C VAL A 319 2.65 -25.72 12.87
N VAL A 320 3.80 -25.50 12.24
CA VAL A 320 4.98 -26.36 12.36
C VAL A 320 6.04 -25.64 13.18
N ALA A 321 6.72 -26.38 14.06
CA ALA A 321 7.59 -25.80 15.08
C ALA A 321 8.78 -24.97 14.53
N HIS A 322 9.21 -25.28 13.29
CA HIS A 322 10.27 -24.56 12.57
C HIS A 322 9.76 -23.65 11.44
N ASP A 323 8.46 -23.32 11.43
CA ASP A 323 7.89 -22.50 10.37
C ASP A 323 8.32 -21.02 10.48
N SER A 324 9.34 -20.66 9.72
CA SER A 324 9.80 -19.26 9.61
C SER A 324 8.72 -18.29 9.11
N THR A 325 7.71 -18.76 8.37
CA THR A 325 6.61 -17.89 7.91
C THR A 325 5.68 -17.51 9.06
N VAL A 326 5.46 -18.43 10.01
CA VAL A 326 4.77 -18.16 11.28
C VAL A 326 5.63 -17.30 12.19
N ARG A 327 6.95 -17.44 12.17
CA ARG A 327 7.82 -16.50 12.91
C ARG A 327 7.61 -15.05 12.45
N ASP A 328 7.62 -14.83 11.14
CA ASP A 328 7.69 -13.47 10.57
C ASP A 328 6.32 -12.88 10.25
N GLY A 329 5.27 -13.71 10.13
CA GLY A 329 3.97 -13.33 9.57
C GLY A 329 2.85 -13.04 10.57
N VAL A 330 3.02 -13.37 11.86
CA VAL A 330 1.96 -13.27 12.87
C VAL A 330 2.51 -12.83 14.23
N PRO A 331 1.69 -12.16 15.08
CA PRO A 331 2.10 -11.77 16.43
C PRO A 331 2.36 -12.99 17.33
N HIS A 332 3.43 -12.94 18.12
CA HIS A 332 3.70 -13.92 19.17
C HIS A 332 3.18 -13.43 20.54
N PHE A 333 3.55 -14.14 21.60
CA PHE A 333 3.21 -13.81 22.99
C PHE A 333 3.24 -12.28 23.26
N PRO A 334 2.24 -11.69 23.94
CA PRO A 334 1.13 -12.31 24.69
C PRO A 334 -0.17 -12.55 23.91
N LYS A 335 -0.16 -12.44 22.58
CA LYS A 335 -1.40 -12.54 21.79
C LYS A 335 -1.88 -13.98 21.66
N SER A 336 -3.20 -14.18 21.78
CA SER A 336 -3.85 -15.48 21.58
C SER A 336 -3.95 -15.81 20.09
N LEU A 337 -3.83 -17.11 19.78
CA LEU A 337 -3.97 -17.67 18.44
C LEU A 337 -5.44 -17.77 17.99
N ASN A 338 -6.39 -17.68 18.91
CA ASN A 338 -7.78 -18.04 18.67
C ASN A 338 -8.48 -17.22 17.57
N ASP A 339 -8.06 -15.96 17.32
CA ASP A 339 -8.70 -15.08 16.32
C ASP A 339 -8.01 -15.15 14.95
N TRP A 340 -7.02 -16.02 14.75
CA TRP A 340 -6.17 -16.00 13.56
C TRP A 340 -6.93 -16.30 12.27
N LYS A 341 -7.94 -17.18 12.34
CA LYS A 341 -8.81 -17.50 11.21
C LYS A 341 -9.61 -16.27 10.76
N GLU A 342 -10.22 -15.55 11.70
CA GLU A 342 -11.01 -14.34 11.44
C GLU A 342 -10.14 -13.20 10.88
N ARG A 343 -8.88 -13.14 11.31
CA ARG A 343 -7.87 -12.18 10.81
C ARG A 343 -7.25 -12.58 9.47
N GLY A 344 -7.61 -13.74 8.92
CA GLY A 344 -7.15 -14.19 7.61
C GLY A 344 -5.70 -14.66 7.55
N PHE A 345 -5.03 -14.88 8.69
CA PHE A 345 -3.60 -15.26 8.71
C PHE A 345 -3.32 -16.60 8.01
N GLY A 346 -4.28 -17.54 8.03
CA GLY A 346 -4.14 -18.81 7.33
C GLY A 346 -3.99 -18.70 5.82
N LYS A 347 -4.63 -17.72 5.16
CA LYS A 347 -4.53 -17.57 3.70
C LYS A 347 -3.15 -17.09 3.25
N GLY A 348 -2.52 -16.21 4.04
CA GLY A 348 -1.17 -15.70 3.78
C GLY A 348 -0.10 -16.76 4.05
N LEU A 349 -0.19 -17.48 5.17
CA LEU A 349 0.75 -18.53 5.53
C LEU A 349 0.68 -19.73 4.57
N ASN A 350 -0.48 -20.01 3.97
CA ASN A 350 -0.61 -21.11 3.00
C ASN A 350 0.04 -20.82 1.64
N THR A 351 0.20 -19.56 1.30
CA THR A 351 0.73 -19.12 0.00
C THR A 351 2.21 -18.72 0.08
N THR A 352 2.71 -18.38 1.27
CA THR A 352 4.08 -17.87 1.49
C THR A 352 5.19 -18.92 1.27
N PRO A 353 5.07 -20.17 1.74
CA PRO A 353 6.08 -21.19 1.44
C PRO A 353 6.13 -21.57 -0.05
N LEU A 354 4.98 -21.58 -0.74
CA LEU A 354 4.88 -21.76 -2.19
C LEU A 354 5.56 -20.63 -2.95
N PHE A 355 5.43 -19.40 -2.45
CA PHE A 355 6.15 -18.22 -2.93
C PHE A 355 7.67 -18.38 -2.79
N TYR A 356 8.16 -18.79 -1.61
CA TYR A 356 9.59 -19.02 -1.39
C TYR A 356 10.15 -20.14 -2.27
N LEU A 357 9.38 -21.22 -2.47
CA LEU A 357 9.79 -22.32 -3.33
C LEU A 357 9.85 -21.92 -4.80
N ALA A 358 8.80 -21.25 -5.31
CA ALA A 358 8.72 -20.82 -6.69
C ALA A 358 9.81 -19.79 -7.04
N THR A 359 10.08 -18.85 -6.13
CA THR A 359 11.11 -17.82 -6.32
C THR A 359 12.52 -18.42 -6.38
N ASN A 360 12.87 -19.35 -5.48
CA ASN A 360 14.19 -20.00 -5.47
C ASN A 360 14.38 -21.02 -6.62
N LEU A 361 13.32 -21.70 -7.06
CA LEU A 361 13.39 -22.56 -8.24
C LEU A 361 13.62 -21.76 -9.53
N LEU A 362 13.00 -20.59 -9.66
CA LEU A 362 13.21 -19.71 -10.81
C LEU A 362 14.60 -19.11 -10.80
N SER A 363 15.11 -18.73 -9.62
CA SER A 363 16.42 -18.13 -9.44
C SER A 363 17.56 -19.13 -9.74
N SER A 364 17.39 -20.42 -9.42
CA SER A 364 18.37 -21.46 -9.72
C SER A 364 18.36 -21.93 -11.17
N LEU A 365 17.20 -21.90 -11.83
CA LEU A 365 17.10 -22.14 -13.28
C LEU A 365 17.70 -21.00 -14.12
N HIS A 366 17.86 -19.80 -13.54
CA HIS A 366 18.32 -18.60 -14.24
C HIS A 366 19.58 -17.92 -13.65
N ASN A 367 20.28 -18.53 -12.67
CA ASN A 367 21.46 -17.97 -11.98
C ASN A 367 21.25 -16.56 -11.40
N PHE A 368 20.34 -16.38 -10.43
CA PHE A 368 20.11 -15.10 -9.75
C PHE A 368 20.08 -15.25 -8.20
N THR A 369 20.67 -14.29 -7.47
CA THR A 369 20.67 -14.23 -5.98
C THR A 369 19.65 -13.22 -5.44
N MET A 370 18.96 -13.57 -4.35
CA MET A 370 17.91 -12.77 -3.68
C MET A 370 18.46 -11.80 -2.61
N PRO A 371 17.92 -10.57 -2.44
CA PRO A 371 18.02 -9.79 -1.21
C PRO A 371 16.83 -10.05 -0.25
N SER A 372 17.09 -10.09 1.06
CA SER A 372 16.11 -10.40 2.11
C SER A 372 15.32 -9.18 2.60
N ALA A 373 14.01 -9.33 2.85
CA ALA A 373 13.19 -8.36 3.59
C ALA A 373 13.01 -8.77 5.06
N GLN A 374 13.10 -7.80 5.99
CA GLN A 374 12.56 -7.88 7.35
C GLN A 374 11.95 -6.53 7.77
N PRO A 375 10.89 -6.52 8.60
CA PRO A 375 10.50 -5.35 9.37
C PRO A 375 11.06 -5.45 10.80
N ILE A 376 11.87 -4.48 11.22
CA ILE A 376 12.25 -4.29 12.63
C ILE A 376 11.70 -2.95 13.10
N ARG A 377 10.75 -2.98 14.05
CA ARG A 377 10.54 -1.86 14.98
C ARG A 377 11.56 -2.01 16.11
N GLY A 378 12.59 -1.20 16.05
CA GLY A 378 13.58 -0.99 17.11
C GLY A 378 14.32 0.29 16.75
N ASP A 379 14.48 1.18 17.71
CA ASP A 379 15.14 2.50 17.64
C ASP A 379 16.05 2.65 16.41
N ALA A 380 15.46 3.05 15.29
CA ALA A 380 16.14 3.09 14.02
C ALA A 380 16.55 4.53 13.76
N PHE A 381 17.54 4.72 12.89
CA PHE A 381 18.18 5.99 12.54
C PHE A 381 19.27 6.38 13.56
N GLY A 382 20.53 6.16 13.17
CA GLY A 382 21.68 6.73 13.87
C GLY A 382 21.61 8.25 13.92
N SER A 383 22.51 8.88 14.69
CA SER A 383 22.52 10.34 14.85
C SER A 383 22.52 11.05 13.49
N PRO A 384 21.72 12.13 13.31
CA PRO A 384 21.74 12.97 12.11
C PRO A 384 23.17 13.35 11.73
N ASP A 385 23.43 13.58 10.45
CA ASP A 385 24.68 14.23 10.03
C ASP A 385 24.77 15.58 10.75
N SER A 386 25.59 15.67 11.80
CA SER A 386 25.60 16.80 12.72
C SER A 386 26.00 18.12 12.06
N ASN A 387 26.47 18.06 10.81
CA ASN A 387 26.87 19.20 10.00
C ASN A 387 25.73 19.78 9.15
N LEU A 388 24.57 19.11 9.08
CA LEU A 388 23.40 19.58 8.34
C LEU A 388 22.28 20.03 9.28
N ASP A 389 21.50 21.02 8.86
CA ASP A 389 20.37 21.50 9.65
C ASP A 389 19.25 20.47 9.72
N TYR A 390 19.00 19.74 8.61
CA TYR A 390 17.93 18.74 8.50
C TYR A 390 18.38 17.55 7.66
N ASP A 391 17.80 16.38 7.90
CA ASP A 391 17.93 15.24 6.97
C ASP A 391 17.12 15.51 5.70
N VAL A 392 15.90 16.05 5.87
CA VAL A 392 14.96 16.31 4.78
C VAL A 392 14.35 17.71 4.90
N LEU A 393 14.39 18.49 3.81
CA LEU A 393 13.57 19.68 3.65
C LEU A 393 12.46 19.43 2.64
N ILE A 394 11.26 19.90 2.97
CA ILE A 394 10.06 19.77 2.14
C ILE A 394 9.56 21.17 1.77
N ILE A 395 9.38 21.46 0.48
CA ILE A 395 8.82 22.74 0.02
C ILE A 395 7.32 22.60 -0.24
N GLY A 396 6.49 23.20 0.62
CA GLY A 396 5.03 23.26 0.49
C GLY A 396 4.26 22.42 1.53
N ALA A 397 3.27 23.02 2.19
CA ALA A 397 2.40 22.41 3.20
C ALA A 397 1.00 22.04 2.65
N GLY A 398 0.95 21.57 1.39
CA GLY A 398 -0.23 20.91 0.81
C GLY A 398 -0.31 19.43 1.18
N LEU A 399 -1.29 18.71 0.63
CA LEU A 399 -1.46 17.26 0.84
C LEU A 399 -0.15 16.47 0.61
N SER A 400 0.61 16.80 -0.45
CA SER A 400 1.90 16.17 -0.76
C SER A 400 2.93 16.35 0.35
N GLY A 401 3.07 17.58 0.87
CA GLY A 401 4.06 17.88 1.90
C GLY A 401 3.65 17.34 3.26
N ILE A 402 2.36 17.33 3.57
CA ILE A 402 1.81 16.77 4.82
C ILE A 402 2.09 15.28 4.90
N LEU A 403 1.77 14.52 3.85
CA LEU A 403 2.04 13.09 3.86
C LEU A 403 3.54 12.79 3.82
N SER A 404 4.32 13.56 3.05
CA SER A 404 5.78 13.40 3.02
C SER A 404 6.39 13.62 4.41
N LEU A 405 5.99 14.69 5.12
CA LEU A 405 6.45 14.98 6.48
C LEU A 405 6.07 13.84 7.44
N TYR A 406 4.83 13.34 7.36
CA TYR A 406 4.38 12.21 8.15
C TYR A 406 5.28 10.98 7.94
N ARG A 407 5.56 10.62 6.68
CA ARG A 407 6.44 9.49 6.35
C ARG A 407 7.88 9.69 6.78
N MET A 408 8.47 10.87 6.57
CA MET A 408 9.85 11.12 7.00
C MET A 408 9.98 11.07 8.53
N ARG A 409 8.94 11.50 9.27
CA ARG A 409 8.90 11.36 10.74
C ARG A 409 8.75 9.91 11.21
N GLU A 410 7.99 9.09 10.50
CA GLU A 410 7.96 7.64 10.78
C GLU A 410 9.33 7.00 10.56
N LEU A 411 10.11 7.54 9.63
CA LEU A 411 11.51 7.23 9.44
C LEU A 411 12.44 7.97 10.43
N GLY A 412 11.96 8.55 11.53
CA GLY A 412 12.83 9.21 12.52
C GLY A 412 13.75 10.31 11.99
N LEU A 413 13.51 10.83 10.77
CA LEU A 413 14.38 11.81 10.11
C LEU A 413 14.06 13.21 10.61
N LYS A 414 15.10 13.99 10.89
CA LYS A 414 14.99 15.41 11.22
C LYS A 414 14.49 16.17 10.00
N THR A 415 13.20 16.48 9.99
CA THR A 415 12.51 16.99 8.80
C THR A 415 11.83 18.33 9.07
N ARG A 416 11.84 19.23 8.08
CA ARG A 416 11.10 20.50 8.15
C ARG A 416 10.37 20.79 6.83
N VAL A 417 9.13 21.26 6.93
CA VAL A 417 8.35 21.82 5.82
C VAL A 417 8.47 23.35 5.81
N ILE A 418 8.74 23.92 4.63
CA ILE A 418 8.74 25.38 4.40
C ILE A 418 7.55 25.75 3.50
N GLU A 419 6.68 26.64 3.97
CA GLU A 419 5.45 27.06 3.29
C GLU A 419 5.36 28.59 3.19
N ALA A 420 5.07 29.07 1.97
CA ALA A 420 4.94 30.49 1.69
C ALA A 420 3.64 31.10 2.22
N GLY A 421 2.57 30.31 2.31
CA GLY A 421 1.31 30.68 2.92
C GLY A 421 1.42 30.80 4.44
N SER A 422 0.44 31.47 5.05
CA SER A 422 0.38 31.64 6.50
C SER A 422 -0.19 30.42 7.25
N GLY A 423 -0.34 29.28 6.56
CA GLY A 423 -0.93 28.07 7.10
C GLY A 423 -0.93 26.91 6.11
N GLU A 424 -1.26 25.73 6.60
CA GLU A 424 -1.37 24.47 5.87
C GLU A 424 -2.56 24.42 4.91
N GLY A 425 -2.50 23.54 3.91
CA GLY A 425 -3.62 23.26 3.00
C GLY A 425 -3.27 23.32 1.52
N GLY A 426 -2.17 23.99 1.16
CA GLY A 426 -1.74 24.17 -0.23
C GLY A 426 -2.85 24.76 -1.09
N THR A 427 -3.29 24.05 -2.13
CA THR A 427 -4.41 24.46 -3.00
C THR A 427 -5.65 24.89 -2.20
N TRP A 428 -5.99 24.17 -1.12
CA TRP A 428 -7.16 24.45 -0.30
C TRP A 428 -6.95 25.60 0.69
N PHE A 429 -5.71 26.00 0.96
CA PHE A 429 -5.43 27.23 1.67
C PHE A 429 -5.62 28.45 0.76
N TRP A 430 -5.13 28.38 -0.48
CA TRP A 430 -5.09 29.51 -1.41
C TRP A 430 -6.41 29.77 -2.15
N ASN A 431 -7.13 28.73 -2.55
CA ASN A 431 -8.31 28.85 -3.43
C ASN A 431 -9.61 29.02 -2.63
N ARG A 432 -9.79 30.18 -2.01
CA ARG A 432 -10.95 30.50 -1.15
C ARG A 432 -12.13 31.16 -1.90
N TYR A 433 -12.14 31.09 -3.22
CA TYR A 433 -13.22 31.69 -4.01
C TYR A 433 -14.57 30.97 -3.76
N PRO A 434 -15.71 31.68 -3.85
CA PRO A 434 -17.03 31.08 -3.69
C PRO A 434 -17.25 29.92 -4.65
N GLY A 435 -17.70 28.78 -4.14
CA GLY A 435 -17.98 27.59 -4.94
C GLY A 435 -16.77 26.66 -5.15
N ALA A 436 -15.57 27.02 -4.69
CA ALA A 436 -14.37 26.17 -4.77
C ALA A 436 -14.63 24.78 -4.18
N ARG A 437 -14.41 23.75 -5.01
CA ARG A 437 -14.72 22.34 -4.69
C ARG A 437 -13.88 21.40 -5.56
N PHE A 438 -13.67 20.17 -5.12
CA PHE A 438 -13.18 19.11 -5.99
C PHE A 438 -14.35 18.38 -6.67
N ASP A 439 -14.03 17.61 -7.70
CA ASP A 439 -15.00 17.01 -8.61
C ASP A 439 -15.10 15.47 -8.44
N SER A 440 -14.29 14.88 -7.56
CA SER A 440 -14.30 13.46 -7.16
C SER A 440 -15.05 13.25 -5.86
N GLU A 441 -15.52 12.04 -5.57
CA GLU A 441 -16.27 11.77 -4.35
C GLU A 441 -15.39 12.00 -3.09
N SER A 442 -15.92 12.70 -2.08
CA SER A 442 -15.17 13.11 -0.87
C SER A 442 -14.50 11.94 -0.16
N TYR A 443 -15.22 10.82 -0.05
CA TYR A 443 -14.72 9.57 0.54
C TYR A 443 -13.65 8.85 -0.31
N SER A 444 -13.45 9.25 -1.57
CA SER A 444 -12.31 8.81 -2.39
C SER A 444 -11.16 9.82 -2.37
N TYR A 445 -11.42 11.07 -1.97
CA TYR A 445 -10.45 12.16 -1.82
C TYR A 445 -9.90 12.28 -0.38
N ILE A 446 -10.00 11.20 0.39
CA ILE A 446 -9.40 11.04 1.72
C ILE A 446 -8.09 10.25 1.61
N PHE A 447 -7.14 10.45 2.51
CA PHE A 447 -6.02 9.52 2.70
C PHE A 447 -6.48 8.20 3.34
N SER A 448 -5.91 7.09 2.90
CA SER A 448 -6.21 5.72 3.34
C SER A 448 -5.06 5.08 4.12
N PHE A 449 -3.96 5.79 4.36
CA PHE A 449 -2.83 5.23 5.13
C PHE A 449 -3.17 4.97 6.61
N SER A 450 -4.22 5.59 7.15
CA SER A 450 -4.61 5.53 8.56
C SER A 450 -6.07 5.15 8.72
N GLN A 451 -6.33 4.00 9.34
CA GLN A 451 -7.69 3.58 9.66
C GLN A 451 -8.38 4.55 10.63
N GLU A 452 -7.65 5.09 11.60
CA GLU A 452 -8.19 6.08 12.55
C GLU A 452 -8.73 7.33 11.84
N VAL A 453 -8.05 7.82 10.80
CA VAL A 453 -8.52 8.94 9.98
C VAL A 453 -9.83 8.61 9.26
N LEU A 454 -9.95 7.38 8.74
CA LEU A 454 -11.16 6.89 8.07
C LEU A 454 -12.33 6.73 9.04
N ASP A 455 -12.04 6.34 10.29
CA ASP A 455 -13.04 6.13 11.33
C ASP A 455 -13.55 7.47 11.89
N GLU A 456 -12.65 8.43 12.12
CA GLU A 456 -12.96 9.69 12.82
C GLU A 456 -13.49 10.80 11.90
N TRP A 457 -13.05 10.87 10.64
CA TRP A 457 -13.46 11.96 9.75
C TRP A 457 -14.81 11.70 9.08
N ASN A 458 -15.74 12.64 9.20
CA ASN A 458 -17.05 12.61 8.55
C ASN A 458 -17.16 13.72 7.51
N TRP A 459 -17.46 13.33 6.27
CA TRP A 459 -17.78 14.28 5.20
C TRP A 459 -19.26 14.67 5.26
N THR A 460 -19.56 15.94 5.02
CA THR A 460 -20.94 16.45 5.03
C THR A 460 -21.59 16.46 3.63
N GLU A 461 -20.79 16.35 2.57
CA GLU A 461 -21.24 16.37 1.18
C GLU A 461 -20.45 15.34 0.35
N HIS A 462 -21.09 14.78 -0.69
CA HIS A 462 -20.43 13.85 -1.62
C HIS A 462 -19.27 14.48 -2.39
N PHE A 463 -19.27 15.80 -2.53
CA PHE A 463 -18.16 16.56 -3.10
C PHE A 463 -17.91 17.73 -2.16
N ALA A 464 -16.99 17.63 -1.22
CA ALA A 464 -16.84 18.62 -0.14
C ALA A 464 -16.28 19.96 -0.65
N PRO A 465 -16.77 21.11 -0.13
CA PRO A 465 -16.29 22.42 -0.53
C PRO A 465 -14.91 22.70 0.08
N GLN A 466 -14.23 23.74 -0.41
CA GLN A 466 -12.91 24.13 0.07
C GLN A 466 -12.82 24.30 1.60
N PRO A 467 -13.77 24.94 2.32
CA PRO A 467 -13.65 25.10 3.77
C PRO A 467 -13.61 23.78 4.53
N GLU A 468 -14.44 22.80 4.13
CA GLU A 468 -14.44 21.47 4.73
C GLU A 468 -13.17 20.68 4.37
N THR A 469 -12.72 20.80 3.12
CA THR A 469 -11.48 20.15 2.67
C THR A 469 -10.26 20.72 3.40
N LEU A 470 -10.23 22.03 3.65
CA LEU A 470 -9.21 22.64 4.48
C LEU A 470 -9.29 22.10 5.90
N ARG A 471 -10.46 22.05 6.54
CA ARG A 471 -10.60 21.47 7.89
C ARG A 471 -10.10 20.03 7.97
N TYR A 472 -10.36 19.21 6.95
CA TYR A 472 -9.82 17.84 6.87
C TYR A 472 -8.29 17.85 6.94
N ILE A 473 -7.66 18.74 6.18
CA ILE A 473 -6.21 18.88 6.16
C ILE A 473 -5.68 19.36 7.51
N GLN A 474 -6.33 20.33 8.13
CA GLN A 474 -5.97 20.84 9.45
C GLN A 474 -6.08 19.74 10.52
N TYR A 475 -7.16 18.97 10.47
CA TYR A 475 -7.36 17.78 11.32
C TYR A 475 -6.21 16.78 11.18
N LEU A 476 -5.73 16.49 9.97
CA LEU A 476 -4.55 15.62 9.78
C LEU A 476 -3.31 16.21 10.44
N THR A 477 -3.04 17.49 10.23
CA THR A 477 -1.86 18.14 10.81
C THR A 477 -1.91 18.22 12.34
N ASP A 478 -3.10 18.35 12.91
CA ASP A 478 -3.29 18.38 14.36
C ASP A 478 -3.21 16.97 14.96
N LYS A 479 -3.89 15.97 14.36
CA LYS A 479 -3.91 14.57 14.82
C LYS A 479 -2.52 13.94 14.87
N PHE A 480 -1.67 14.26 13.89
CA PHE A 480 -0.31 13.73 13.81
C PHE A 480 0.76 14.72 14.32
N ASP A 481 0.36 15.82 14.96
CA ASP A 481 1.25 16.83 15.55
C ASP A 481 2.31 17.35 14.56
N LEU A 482 1.91 17.60 13.31
CA LEU A 482 2.84 17.90 12.21
C LEU A 482 3.24 19.37 12.18
N LYS A 483 2.41 20.28 12.71
CA LYS A 483 2.62 21.74 12.64
C LYS A 483 3.94 22.20 13.26
N ARG A 484 4.44 21.51 14.28
CA ARG A 484 5.71 21.85 14.96
C ARG A 484 6.92 21.81 14.00
N ASP A 485 6.82 20.99 12.96
CA ASP A 485 7.86 20.79 11.95
C ASP A 485 7.54 21.56 10.64
N MET A 486 6.62 22.53 10.70
CA MET A 486 6.27 23.42 9.60
C MET A 486 6.65 24.87 9.90
N GLN A 487 7.19 25.56 8.91
CA GLN A 487 7.49 26.99 8.96
C GLN A 487 6.67 27.71 7.88
N PHE A 488 5.80 28.61 8.34
CA PHE A 488 4.86 29.35 7.50
C PHE A 488 5.35 30.77 7.21
N ASN A 489 4.73 31.43 6.22
CA ASN A 489 5.12 32.76 5.74
C ASN A 489 6.57 32.82 5.25
N THR A 490 7.11 31.69 4.80
CA THR A 490 8.51 31.57 4.36
C THR A 490 8.53 31.07 2.94
N ARG A 491 8.92 31.95 2.01
CA ARG A 491 9.02 31.62 0.58
C ARG A 491 10.46 31.23 0.25
N VAL A 492 10.63 30.02 -0.27
CA VAL A 492 11.92 29.57 -0.80
C VAL A 492 12.21 30.32 -2.11
N ARG A 493 13.40 30.91 -2.21
CA ARG A 493 13.89 31.64 -3.38
C ARG A 493 14.78 30.77 -4.27
N SER A 494 15.69 30.01 -3.67
CA SER A 494 16.60 29.12 -4.39
C SER A 494 16.90 27.83 -3.61
N ALA A 495 17.25 26.78 -4.34
CA ALA A 495 17.76 25.53 -3.80
C ALA A 495 18.96 25.10 -4.65
N LYS A 496 20.13 24.95 -4.04
CA LYS A 496 21.38 24.66 -4.75
C LYS A 496 22.04 23.41 -4.20
N PHE A 497 22.39 22.48 -5.07
CA PHE A 497 23.13 21.29 -4.67
C PHE A 497 24.60 21.64 -4.43
N GLN A 498 25.15 21.13 -3.33
CA GLN A 498 26.53 21.31 -2.89
C GLN A 498 27.28 19.98 -3.06
N GLU A 499 28.23 19.93 -3.99
CA GLU A 499 29.01 18.72 -4.29
C GLU A 499 29.84 18.25 -3.08
N ASP A 500 30.55 19.18 -2.43
CA ASP A 500 31.51 18.89 -1.35
C ASP A 500 30.87 18.16 -0.17
N THR A 501 29.60 18.44 0.10
CA THR A 501 28.83 17.89 1.22
C THR A 501 27.74 16.92 0.75
N SER A 502 27.53 16.78 -0.55
CA SER A 502 26.43 16.02 -1.18
C SER A 502 25.04 16.39 -0.62
N SER A 503 24.82 17.67 -0.35
CA SER A 503 23.63 18.24 0.30
C SER A 503 23.01 19.37 -0.51
N TRP A 504 21.82 19.81 -0.12
CA TRP A 504 21.14 20.98 -0.67
C TRP A 504 21.27 22.17 0.29
N LEU A 505 21.52 23.35 -0.27
CA LEU A 505 21.41 24.65 0.39
C LEU A 505 20.17 25.37 -0.13
N LEU A 506 19.20 25.61 0.74
CA LEU A 506 18.01 26.42 0.46
C LEU A 506 18.22 27.84 0.99
N GLU A 507 17.79 28.83 0.22
CA GLU A 507 17.73 30.24 0.62
C GLU A 507 16.28 30.73 0.45
N THR A 508 15.77 31.41 1.47
CA THR A 508 14.44 32.02 1.48
C THR A 508 14.50 33.48 1.02
N GLU A 509 13.35 34.08 0.69
CA GLU A 509 13.30 35.48 0.23
C GLU A 509 13.73 36.51 1.28
N ASP A 510 13.62 36.17 2.58
CA ASP A 510 14.11 36.96 3.71
C ASP A 510 15.59 36.70 4.05
N GLY A 511 16.25 35.79 3.31
CA GLY A 511 17.69 35.53 3.41
C GLY A 511 18.10 34.46 4.43
N GLU A 512 17.15 33.77 5.06
CA GLU A 512 17.45 32.59 5.87
C GLU A 512 17.97 31.44 4.99
N GLN A 513 18.88 30.65 5.55
CA GLN A 513 19.52 29.53 4.87
C GLN A 513 19.35 28.24 5.65
N TYR A 514 19.16 27.15 4.91
CA TYR A 514 18.94 25.81 5.45
C TYR A 514 19.70 24.77 4.65
N THR A 515 20.33 23.82 5.31
CA THR A 515 21.02 22.70 4.67
C THR A 515 20.28 21.37 4.89
N CYS A 516 20.24 20.52 3.87
CA CYS A 516 19.67 19.18 4.01
C CYS A 516 20.26 18.12 3.09
N ARG A 517 20.13 16.84 3.45
CA ARG A 517 20.57 15.73 2.59
C ARG A 517 19.61 15.52 1.42
N TYR A 518 18.30 15.50 1.71
CA TYR A 518 17.23 15.25 0.75
C TYR A 518 16.28 16.43 0.64
N LEU A 519 15.90 16.77 -0.60
CA LEU A 519 14.95 17.83 -0.90
C LEU A 519 13.68 17.22 -1.50
N ILE A 520 12.53 17.43 -0.86
CA ILE A 520 11.23 17.03 -1.43
C ILE A 520 10.48 18.28 -1.89
N THR A 521 10.22 18.39 -3.19
CA THR A 521 9.39 19.47 -3.74
C THR A 521 7.93 19.03 -3.76
N ALA A 522 7.10 19.65 -2.91
CA ALA A 522 5.66 19.42 -2.79
C ALA A 522 4.86 20.68 -3.21
N MET A 523 5.35 21.37 -4.26
CA MET A 523 4.94 22.74 -4.62
C MET A 523 3.65 22.84 -5.43
N GLY A 524 3.13 21.70 -5.92
CA GLY A 524 1.91 21.58 -6.71
C GLY A 524 2.01 22.16 -8.13
N ILE A 525 1.33 21.52 -9.10
CA ILE A 525 1.39 21.92 -10.52
C ILE A 525 0.47 23.09 -10.91
N LEU A 526 -0.41 23.53 -10.01
CA LEU A 526 -1.39 24.60 -10.24
C LEU A 526 -1.32 25.63 -9.10
N ASN A 527 -0.16 26.29 -8.97
CA ASN A 527 0.11 27.22 -7.86
C ASN A 527 0.40 28.65 -8.32
N GLN A 528 1.13 28.85 -9.43
CA GLN A 528 1.52 30.18 -9.93
C GLN A 528 0.40 30.82 -10.78
N PRO A 529 -0.41 31.75 -10.24
CA PRO A 529 -1.54 32.31 -10.97
C PRO A 529 -1.08 33.19 -12.13
N THR A 530 -1.86 33.23 -13.21
CA THR A 530 -1.56 34.07 -14.38
C THR A 530 -2.63 35.12 -14.57
N LEU A 531 -2.25 36.40 -14.59
CA LEU A 531 -3.15 37.46 -15.03
C LEU A 531 -3.36 37.38 -16.56
N PRO A 532 -4.49 37.87 -17.09
CA PRO A 532 -4.70 37.91 -18.53
C PRO A 532 -3.70 38.86 -19.19
N ASN A 533 -3.19 38.48 -20.36
CA ASN A 533 -2.34 39.35 -21.18
C ASN A 533 -3.20 40.38 -21.93
N ILE A 534 -3.72 41.37 -21.20
CA ILE A 534 -4.60 42.44 -21.70
C ILE A 534 -3.98 43.80 -21.34
N PRO A 535 -3.92 44.77 -22.27
CA PRO A 535 -3.46 46.12 -21.95
C PRO A 535 -4.21 46.72 -20.77
N GLY A 536 -3.48 47.34 -19.84
CA GLY A 536 -4.08 48.00 -18.67
C GLY A 536 -4.58 47.06 -17.56
N VAL A 537 -4.22 45.77 -17.56
CA VAL A 537 -4.63 44.81 -16.51
C VAL A 537 -4.32 45.26 -15.07
N GLN A 538 -3.33 46.14 -14.88
CA GLN A 538 -2.96 46.73 -13.58
C GLN A 538 -3.61 48.10 -13.30
N ASN A 539 -4.36 48.66 -14.25
CA ASN A 539 -4.87 50.03 -14.17
C ASN A 539 -6.21 50.13 -13.42
N PHE A 540 -6.96 49.03 -13.31
CA PHE A 540 -8.26 49.00 -12.67
C PHE A 540 -8.18 49.46 -11.21
N LYS A 541 -8.97 50.49 -10.85
CA LYS A 541 -8.98 51.11 -9.51
C LYS A 541 -10.02 50.50 -8.57
N GLY A 542 -10.96 49.74 -9.11
CA GLY A 542 -11.88 48.91 -8.32
C GLY A 542 -11.16 47.71 -7.70
N GLN A 543 -11.92 46.84 -7.03
CA GLN A 543 -11.33 45.64 -6.41
C GLN A 543 -11.03 44.59 -7.49
N ALA A 544 -9.82 44.06 -7.54
CA ALA A 544 -9.47 43.00 -8.49
C ALA A 544 -8.70 41.87 -7.84
N TRP A 545 -9.14 40.63 -8.10
CA TRP A 545 -8.54 39.43 -7.49
C TRP A 545 -8.37 38.33 -8.50
N HIS A 546 -7.24 37.64 -8.42
CA HIS A 546 -7.15 36.31 -9.00
C HIS A 546 -7.83 35.31 -8.06
N THR A 547 -8.57 34.36 -8.62
CA THR A 547 -9.31 33.33 -7.84
C THR A 547 -8.43 32.50 -6.91
N ALA A 548 -7.17 32.26 -7.29
CA ALA A 548 -6.16 31.60 -6.43
C ALA A 548 -5.58 32.49 -5.30
N ARG A 549 -5.95 33.77 -5.24
CA ARG A 549 -5.56 34.76 -4.22
C ARG A 549 -6.79 35.54 -3.79
N TRP A 550 -7.86 34.81 -3.50
CA TRP A 550 -9.14 35.36 -3.09
C TRP A 550 -9.04 35.99 -1.69
N PRO A 551 -9.67 37.16 -1.43
CA PRO A 551 -9.75 37.73 -0.09
C PRO A 551 -10.47 36.78 0.88
N SER A 552 -10.32 36.96 2.19
CA SER A 552 -10.95 36.07 3.17
C SER A 552 -12.49 36.12 3.19
N ASP A 553 -13.10 37.20 2.70
CA ASP A 553 -14.56 37.41 2.69
C ASP A 553 -15.07 37.78 1.29
N ALA A 554 -16.11 37.10 0.83
CA ALA A 554 -16.77 37.34 -0.45
C ALA A 554 -17.94 38.33 -0.39
N SER A 555 -18.30 38.84 0.80
CA SER A 555 -19.39 39.81 1.00
C SER A 555 -19.20 41.11 0.21
N ALA A 556 -17.95 41.43 -0.14
CA ALA A 556 -17.58 42.56 -0.98
C ALA A 556 -18.23 42.55 -2.39
N LEU A 557 -18.73 41.40 -2.84
CA LEU A 557 -19.44 41.24 -4.12
C LEU A 557 -20.93 41.63 -4.06
N ASN A 558 -21.52 41.70 -2.87
CA ASN A 558 -22.98 41.82 -2.72
C ASN A 558 -23.50 43.13 -3.35
N GLY A 559 -24.45 43.01 -4.28
CA GLY A 559 -25.03 44.14 -5.00
C GLY A 559 -24.09 44.89 -5.95
N LYS A 560 -22.86 44.41 -6.16
CA LYS A 560 -21.85 45.07 -7.03
C LYS A 560 -22.00 44.69 -8.50
N ARG A 561 -21.42 45.52 -9.37
CA ARG A 561 -21.17 45.19 -10.78
C ARG A 561 -19.86 44.42 -10.87
N VAL A 562 -19.96 43.14 -11.20
CA VAL A 562 -18.82 42.21 -11.17
C VAL A 562 -18.52 41.74 -12.58
N GLY A 563 -17.26 41.82 -12.99
CA GLY A 563 -16.75 41.19 -14.20
C GLY A 563 -15.94 39.96 -13.84
N ILE A 564 -16.06 38.88 -14.62
CA ILE A 564 -15.18 37.71 -14.51
C ILE A 564 -14.57 37.38 -15.86
N ILE A 565 -13.24 37.27 -15.91
CA ILE A 565 -12.49 36.90 -17.11
C ILE A 565 -12.08 35.44 -17.00
N GLY A 566 -12.55 34.62 -17.95
CA GLY A 566 -12.28 33.19 -18.03
C GLY A 566 -13.51 32.33 -17.76
N THR A 567 -13.50 31.12 -18.29
CA THR A 567 -14.61 30.14 -18.27
C THR A 567 -14.08 28.70 -18.07
N GLY A 568 -12.95 28.58 -17.36
CA GLY A 568 -12.44 27.29 -16.88
C GLY A 568 -13.21 26.79 -15.64
N ALA A 569 -12.75 25.69 -15.05
CA ALA A 569 -13.41 25.08 -13.87
C ALA A 569 -13.66 26.08 -12.73
N THR A 570 -12.64 26.86 -12.40
CA THR A 570 -12.71 27.90 -11.35
C THR A 570 -13.76 28.96 -11.65
N ALA A 571 -13.86 29.42 -12.91
CA ALA A 571 -14.87 30.41 -13.29
C ALA A 571 -16.28 29.83 -13.20
N ILE A 572 -16.49 28.61 -13.69
CA ILE A 572 -17.78 27.92 -13.64
C ILE A 572 -18.28 27.81 -12.20
N GLN A 573 -17.44 27.32 -11.29
CA GLN A 573 -17.74 27.24 -9.86
C GLN A 573 -18.02 28.62 -9.23
N THR A 574 -17.24 29.64 -9.60
CA THR A 574 -17.42 31.00 -9.08
C THR A 574 -18.73 31.62 -9.56
N ILE A 575 -19.01 31.56 -10.88
CA ILE A 575 -20.18 32.16 -11.53
C ILE A 575 -21.47 31.65 -10.88
N GLN A 576 -21.62 30.32 -10.77
CA GLN A 576 -22.81 29.72 -10.15
C GLN A 576 -22.96 30.06 -8.65
N ALA A 577 -21.86 30.38 -7.96
CA ALA A 577 -21.87 30.64 -6.52
C ALA A 577 -22.09 32.13 -6.16
N ILE A 578 -21.97 33.04 -7.13
CA ILE A 578 -22.08 34.48 -6.90
C ILE A 578 -23.22 35.15 -7.67
N SER A 579 -23.79 34.51 -8.70
CA SER A 579 -24.75 35.15 -9.61
C SER A 579 -25.98 35.74 -8.92
N ASP A 580 -26.44 35.10 -7.86
CA ASP A 580 -27.60 35.49 -7.05
C ASP A 580 -27.27 36.55 -5.98
N LYS A 581 -26.00 36.87 -5.78
CA LYS A 581 -25.50 37.81 -4.76
C LYS A 581 -25.10 39.16 -5.34
N VAL A 582 -24.62 39.16 -6.59
CA VAL A 582 -24.13 40.37 -7.26
C VAL A 582 -25.27 41.18 -7.88
N GLY A 583 -25.09 42.50 -7.99
CA GLY A 583 -26.07 43.37 -8.63
C GLY A 583 -26.13 43.14 -10.14
N HIS A 584 -24.97 42.95 -10.77
CA HIS A 584 -24.86 42.56 -12.18
C HIS A 584 -23.57 41.76 -12.41
N LEU A 585 -23.63 40.67 -13.19
CA LEU A 585 -22.48 39.84 -13.54
C LEU A 585 -22.20 39.89 -15.03
N THR A 586 -20.99 40.31 -15.42
CA THR A 586 -20.51 40.23 -16.80
C THR A 586 -19.46 39.12 -16.93
N VAL A 587 -19.74 38.10 -17.73
CA VAL A 587 -18.84 36.98 -17.99
C VAL A 587 -18.10 37.18 -19.31
N PHE A 588 -16.79 37.44 -19.25
CA PHE A 588 -15.94 37.58 -20.43
C PHE A 588 -15.35 36.22 -20.81
N GLN A 589 -15.99 35.59 -21.80
CA GLN A 589 -15.66 34.26 -22.27
C GLN A 589 -14.82 34.33 -23.56
N ARG A 590 -13.62 33.75 -23.53
CA ARG A 590 -12.84 33.53 -24.76
C ARG A 590 -13.15 32.20 -25.43
N THR A 591 -13.34 31.15 -24.65
CA THR A 591 -13.58 29.82 -25.17
C THR A 591 -14.47 29.10 -24.17
N PRO A 592 -15.71 28.74 -24.53
CA PRO A 592 -16.53 27.92 -23.64
C PRO A 592 -15.85 26.59 -23.34
N ASN A 593 -16.20 25.98 -22.22
CA ASN A 593 -15.68 24.66 -21.83
C ASN A 593 -16.85 23.68 -21.74
N TRP A 594 -16.59 22.41 -22.06
CA TRP A 594 -17.57 21.36 -21.79
C TRP A 594 -17.72 21.20 -20.29
N THR A 595 -18.96 21.14 -19.81
CA THR A 595 -19.27 20.95 -18.39
C THR A 595 -20.50 20.06 -18.24
N ALA A 596 -20.56 19.34 -17.13
CA ALA A 596 -21.58 18.34 -16.85
C ALA A 596 -22.06 18.49 -15.39
N PRO A 597 -23.29 18.06 -15.07
CA PRO A 597 -23.83 18.26 -13.73
C PRO A 597 -23.07 17.45 -12.68
N LEU A 598 -22.69 18.07 -11.57
CA LEU A 598 -22.01 17.43 -10.44
C LEU A 598 -22.94 16.47 -9.67
N ARG A 599 -24.24 16.84 -9.58
CA ARG A 599 -25.28 16.13 -8.78
C ARG A 599 -24.87 15.90 -7.32
N ASN A 600 -24.21 16.89 -6.73
CA ASN A 600 -23.80 16.85 -5.33
C ASN A 600 -25.01 16.78 -4.38
N LYS A 601 -24.85 16.07 -3.28
CA LYS A 601 -25.84 15.90 -2.20
C LYS A 601 -25.14 15.95 -0.85
N LYS A 602 -25.90 16.24 0.21
CA LYS A 602 -25.42 16.06 1.58
C LYS A 602 -25.35 14.57 1.90
N ILE A 603 -24.36 14.20 2.71
CA ILE A 603 -24.21 12.85 3.27
C ILE A 603 -24.84 12.88 4.67
N SER A 604 -25.78 11.97 4.95
CA SER A 604 -26.32 11.82 6.31
C SER A 604 -25.35 11.05 7.20
N PRO A 605 -25.44 11.14 8.55
CA PRO A 605 -24.63 10.32 9.43
C PRO A 605 -24.71 8.81 9.11
N GLU A 606 -25.90 8.31 8.82
CA GLU A 606 -26.14 6.90 8.48
C GLU A 606 -25.48 6.52 7.14
N GLU A 607 -25.56 7.39 6.14
CA GLU A 607 -24.88 7.19 4.86
C GLU A 607 -23.36 7.23 5.03
N MET A 608 -22.84 8.13 5.88
CA MET A 608 -21.40 8.18 6.17
C MET A 608 -20.92 6.90 6.87
N ASP A 609 -21.73 6.35 7.77
CA ASP A 609 -21.46 5.06 8.41
C ASP A 609 -21.45 3.91 7.39
N GLU A 610 -22.38 3.89 6.44
CA GLU A 610 -22.35 2.92 5.34
C GLU A 610 -21.08 3.07 4.48
N ILE A 611 -20.76 4.30 4.06
CA ILE A 611 -19.56 4.62 3.27
C ILE A 611 -18.30 4.10 3.98
N ARG A 612 -18.22 4.26 5.31
CA ARG A 612 -17.07 3.81 6.10
C ARG A 612 -16.86 2.29 6.00
N THR A 613 -17.93 1.50 6.03
CA THR A 613 -17.82 0.03 5.85
C THR A 613 -17.29 -0.37 4.47
N ARG A 614 -17.42 0.52 3.48
CA ARG A 614 -17.06 0.28 2.08
C ARG A 614 -15.68 0.83 1.69
N TYR A 615 -14.94 1.46 2.60
CA TYR A 615 -13.59 1.96 2.31
C TYR A 615 -12.65 0.92 1.67
N PRO A 616 -12.60 -0.36 2.12
CA PRO A 616 -11.78 -1.37 1.44
C PRO A 616 -12.15 -1.56 -0.04
N GLU A 617 -13.45 -1.59 -0.35
CA GLU A 617 -13.95 -1.71 -1.72
C GLU A 617 -13.63 -0.46 -2.55
N ILE A 618 -13.84 0.72 -1.98
CA ILE A 618 -13.59 2.03 -2.60
C ILE A 618 -12.11 2.14 -2.99
N PHE A 619 -11.19 1.84 -2.06
CA PHE A 619 -9.76 1.94 -2.32
C PHE A 619 -9.26 0.84 -3.26
N ARG A 620 -9.82 -0.36 -3.23
CA ARG A 620 -9.55 -1.38 -4.25
C ARG A 620 -9.93 -0.88 -5.65
N LYS A 621 -11.13 -0.31 -5.82
CA LYS A 621 -11.56 0.27 -7.11
C LYS A 621 -10.61 1.39 -7.57
N CYS A 622 -10.21 2.29 -6.67
CA CYS A 622 -9.21 3.31 -6.97
C CYS A 622 -7.83 2.71 -7.33
N ALA A 623 -7.44 1.58 -6.71
CA ALA A 623 -6.18 0.92 -7.01
C ALA A 623 -6.21 0.17 -8.36
N GLU A 624 -7.38 -0.27 -8.83
CA GLU A 624 -7.51 -1.02 -10.08
C GLU A 624 -7.82 -0.11 -11.29
N SER A 625 -8.39 1.08 -11.05
CA SER A 625 -8.83 1.96 -12.14
C SER A 625 -7.71 2.77 -12.80
N TYR A 626 -7.98 3.21 -14.03
CA TYR A 626 -7.02 3.90 -14.90
C TYR A 626 -6.40 5.16 -14.28
N ALA A 627 -7.21 5.97 -13.59
CA ALA A 627 -6.79 7.25 -13.03
C ALA A 627 -7.14 7.38 -11.53
N CYS A 628 -7.21 6.26 -10.82
CA CYS A 628 -7.48 6.20 -9.38
C CYS A 628 -8.82 6.73 -8.89
N PHE A 629 -9.83 6.79 -9.75
CA PHE A 629 -11.21 7.09 -9.38
C PHE A 629 -12.02 5.81 -9.15
N ILE A 630 -13.19 5.91 -8.53
CA ILE A 630 -14.11 4.78 -8.33
C ILE A 630 -14.89 4.38 -9.61
N HIS A 631 -14.68 5.12 -10.70
CA HIS A 631 -15.36 4.95 -11.98
C HIS A 631 -14.56 4.07 -12.94
N VAL A 632 -15.26 3.24 -13.70
CA VAL A 632 -14.69 2.33 -14.71
C VAL A 632 -15.39 2.58 -16.03
N GLY A 633 -14.59 2.79 -17.09
CA GLY A 633 -15.06 3.01 -18.45
C GLY A 633 -15.84 1.82 -19.01
N ASP A 634 -16.78 2.09 -19.92
CA ASP A 634 -17.43 1.03 -20.69
C ASP A 634 -16.40 0.41 -21.66
N SER A 635 -16.31 -0.91 -21.67
CA SER A 635 -15.42 -1.65 -22.56
C SER A 635 -15.95 -1.77 -23.99
N ARG A 636 -17.25 -1.53 -24.19
CA ARG A 636 -17.88 -1.53 -25.52
C ARG A 636 -17.51 -0.26 -26.28
N SER A 637 -17.28 -0.40 -27.58
CA SER A 637 -17.11 0.75 -28.48
C SER A 637 -18.43 1.49 -28.68
N VAL A 638 -18.37 2.82 -28.81
CA VAL A 638 -19.52 3.67 -29.21
C VAL A 638 -20.21 3.14 -30.47
N PHE A 639 -19.45 2.58 -31.41
CA PHE A 639 -19.95 2.08 -32.69
C PHE A 639 -20.55 0.68 -32.62
N SER A 640 -20.35 -0.04 -31.52
CA SER A 640 -20.96 -1.36 -31.30
C SER A 640 -22.39 -1.28 -30.75
N MET A 641 -22.80 -0.09 -30.29
CA MET A 641 -24.11 0.18 -29.72
C MET A 641 -25.03 0.84 -30.77
N THR A 642 -26.34 0.62 -30.67
CA THR A 642 -27.32 1.39 -31.46
C THR A 642 -27.40 2.84 -30.98
N GLU A 643 -28.09 3.72 -31.72
CA GLU A 643 -28.29 5.09 -31.27
C GLU A 643 -29.11 5.15 -29.97
N GLU A 644 -30.15 4.33 -29.87
CA GLU A 644 -31.01 4.24 -28.70
C GLU A 644 -30.23 3.76 -27.47
N GLU A 645 -29.40 2.71 -27.62
CA GLU A 645 -28.55 2.19 -26.53
C GLU A 645 -27.55 3.25 -26.05
N ARG A 646 -26.93 4.00 -26.98
CA ARG A 646 -26.04 5.11 -26.63
C ARG A 646 -26.78 6.20 -25.86
N GLN A 647 -27.95 6.61 -26.33
CA GLN A 647 -28.75 7.65 -25.68
C GLN A 647 -29.17 7.23 -24.28
N GLU A 648 -29.71 6.02 -24.12
CA GLU A 648 -30.11 5.49 -22.80
C GLU A 648 -28.92 5.47 -21.82
N GLN A 649 -27.77 4.97 -22.28
CA GLN A 649 -26.57 4.93 -21.45
C GLN A 649 -26.06 6.34 -21.07
N TRP A 650 -25.98 7.25 -22.04
CA TRP A 650 -25.48 8.60 -21.79
C TRP A 650 -26.43 9.41 -20.91
N GLU A 651 -27.74 9.22 -21.04
CA GLU A 651 -28.74 9.78 -20.11
C GLU A 651 -28.54 9.28 -18.69
N LYS A 652 -28.36 7.96 -18.53
CA LYS A 652 -28.04 7.36 -17.23
C LYS A 652 -26.78 7.98 -16.63
N LEU A 653 -25.68 8.01 -17.38
CA LEU A 653 -24.41 8.59 -16.91
C LEU A 653 -24.53 10.09 -16.58
N TYR A 654 -25.29 10.85 -17.36
CA TYR A 654 -25.54 12.28 -17.14
C TYR A 654 -26.36 12.53 -15.85
N ALA A 655 -27.15 11.55 -15.42
CA ALA A 655 -27.91 11.61 -14.17
C ALA A 655 -27.07 11.21 -12.93
N GLU A 656 -26.03 10.39 -13.08
CA GLU A 656 -25.14 9.97 -12.00
C GLU A 656 -24.33 11.15 -11.40
N PRO A 657 -23.86 11.06 -10.14
CA PRO A 657 -22.98 12.05 -9.54
C PRO A 657 -21.53 12.00 -10.06
N GLY A 658 -20.80 13.08 -9.84
CA GLY A 658 -19.34 13.10 -10.00
C GLY A 658 -18.83 12.81 -11.40
N PHE A 659 -17.74 12.07 -11.49
CA PHE A 659 -17.06 11.83 -12.76
C PHE A 659 -17.60 10.64 -13.55
N ALA A 660 -18.69 9.99 -13.16
CA ALA A 660 -19.26 8.88 -13.91
C ALA A 660 -19.50 9.23 -15.39
N LYS A 661 -20.06 10.40 -15.69
CA LYS A 661 -20.26 10.94 -17.06
C LYS A 661 -18.98 11.29 -17.82
N VAL A 662 -17.83 11.32 -17.16
CA VAL A 662 -16.54 11.60 -17.80
C VAL A 662 -15.69 10.33 -17.89
N LEU A 663 -15.73 9.46 -16.89
CA LEU A 663 -14.81 8.33 -16.75
C LEU A 663 -15.46 6.97 -16.97
N SER A 664 -16.79 6.88 -16.95
CA SER A 664 -17.52 5.62 -17.20
C SER A 664 -18.07 5.49 -18.63
N VAL A 665 -17.72 6.43 -19.52
CA VAL A 665 -18.06 6.34 -20.95
C VAL A 665 -17.08 5.40 -21.67
N SER A 666 -17.46 4.94 -22.87
CA SER A 666 -16.59 4.16 -23.74
C SER A 666 -15.25 4.86 -24.00
N SER A 667 -14.16 4.11 -23.90
CA SER A 667 -12.79 4.65 -24.02
C SER A 667 -12.49 5.29 -25.38
N ASP A 668 -13.12 4.83 -26.45
CA ASP A 668 -12.98 5.37 -27.81
C ASP A 668 -13.52 6.80 -27.96
N VAL A 669 -14.31 7.31 -27.01
CA VAL A 669 -14.65 8.74 -26.94
C VAL A 669 -13.40 9.62 -26.80
N PHE A 670 -12.29 9.11 -26.26
CA PHE A 670 -11.06 9.89 -26.06
C PHE A 670 -9.99 9.66 -27.12
N THR A 671 -10.22 8.75 -28.07
CA THR A 671 -9.24 8.35 -29.12
C THR A 671 -9.80 8.39 -30.54
N ASP A 672 -11.12 8.35 -30.71
CA ASP A 672 -11.77 8.43 -32.03
C ASP A 672 -12.61 9.72 -32.15
N HIS A 673 -12.33 10.50 -33.20
CA HIS A 673 -12.99 11.80 -33.42
C HIS A 673 -14.51 11.69 -33.61
N LYS A 674 -15.00 10.65 -34.27
CA LYS A 674 -16.45 10.49 -34.54
C LYS A 674 -17.18 10.05 -33.27
N ALA A 675 -16.58 9.14 -32.49
CA ALA A 675 -17.12 8.76 -31.19
C ALA A 675 -17.20 9.99 -30.26
N ASN A 676 -16.14 10.80 -30.24
CA ASN A 676 -16.11 12.05 -29.49
C ASN A 676 -17.16 13.06 -29.97
N GLU A 677 -17.34 13.23 -31.28
CA GLU A 677 -18.34 14.12 -31.87
C GLU A 677 -19.76 13.75 -31.45
N LEU A 678 -20.10 12.45 -31.49
CA LEU A 678 -21.42 11.97 -31.06
C LEU A 678 -21.68 12.29 -29.59
N TYR A 679 -20.70 12.06 -28.71
CA TYR A 679 -20.84 12.37 -27.30
C TYR A 679 -20.87 13.89 -27.02
N SER A 680 -20.08 14.66 -27.76
CA SER A 680 -20.10 16.13 -27.72
C SER A 680 -21.46 16.68 -28.16
N LYS A 681 -22.08 16.08 -29.19
CA LYS A 681 -23.43 16.45 -29.64
C LYS A 681 -24.46 16.19 -28.54
N PHE A 682 -24.41 15.05 -27.87
CA PHE A 682 -25.28 14.76 -26.73
C PHE A 682 -25.20 15.87 -25.65
N HIS A 683 -23.98 16.25 -25.25
CA HIS A 683 -23.79 17.33 -24.28
C HIS A 683 -24.22 18.70 -24.83
N ALA A 684 -24.02 18.99 -26.12
CA ALA A 684 -24.51 20.23 -26.73
C ALA A 684 -26.04 20.33 -26.66
N ASP A 685 -26.74 19.22 -26.91
CA ASP A 685 -28.21 19.17 -26.83
C ASP A 685 -28.68 19.35 -25.38
N LYS A 686 -27.93 18.84 -24.38
CA LYS A 686 -28.17 19.14 -22.95
C LYS A 686 -27.99 20.62 -22.61
N ILE A 687 -27.01 21.29 -23.19
CA ILE A 687 -26.79 22.73 -22.98
C ILE A 687 -27.95 23.53 -23.57
N ARG A 688 -28.33 23.25 -24.83
CA ARG A 688 -29.47 23.91 -25.50
C ARG A 688 -30.77 23.78 -24.71
N ALA A 689 -31.01 22.63 -24.09
CA ALA A 689 -32.22 22.39 -23.32
C ALA A 689 -32.30 23.19 -22.00
N ARG A 690 -31.18 23.73 -21.50
CA ARG A 690 -31.09 24.40 -20.20
C ARG A 690 -31.08 25.93 -20.29
N ILE A 691 -30.92 26.47 -21.49
CA ILE A 691 -30.76 27.92 -21.73
C ILE A 691 -31.92 28.40 -22.61
N ASN A 692 -32.61 29.45 -22.16
CA ASN A 692 -33.79 29.97 -22.83
C ASN A 692 -33.45 30.72 -24.12
N ASP A 693 -32.32 31.44 -24.14
CA ASP A 693 -31.85 32.17 -25.31
C ASP A 693 -30.96 31.27 -26.20
N PRO A 694 -31.39 30.95 -27.43
CA PRO A 694 -30.63 30.06 -28.32
C PRO A 694 -29.27 30.64 -28.74
N GLU A 695 -29.11 31.96 -28.82
CA GLU A 695 -27.82 32.57 -29.17
C GLU A 695 -26.81 32.41 -28.02
N VAL A 696 -27.27 32.61 -26.78
CA VAL A 696 -26.45 32.39 -25.58
C VAL A 696 -26.08 30.91 -25.45
N ALA A 697 -27.02 30.00 -25.74
CA ALA A 697 -26.76 28.56 -25.73
C ALA A 697 -25.63 28.18 -26.71
N GLU A 698 -25.67 28.68 -27.95
CA GLU A 698 -24.63 28.40 -28.95
C GLU A 698 -23.27 29.00 -28.58
N LYS A 699 -23.24 30.18 -27.94
CA LYS A 699 -22.02 30.79 -27.43
C LYS A 699 -21.39 29.98 -26.29
N LEU A 700 -22.17 29.22 -25.53
CA LEU A 700 -21.69 28.36 -24.44
C LEU A 700 -21.28 26.95 -24.90
N ILE A 701 -21.47 26.60 -26.17
CA ILE A 701 -21.05 25.31 -26.74
C ILE A 701 -19.64 25.42 -27.33
N PRO A 702 -18.66 24.60 -26.87
CA PRO A 702 -17.33 24.53 -27.47
C PRO A 702 -17.34 24.18 -28.95
N LYS A 703 -16.57 24.97 -29.72
CA LYS A 703 -16.41 24.80 -31.18
C LYS A 703 -15.00 24.40 -31.60
N ASN A 704 -14.03 24.48 -30.69
CA ASN A 704 -12.61 24.26 -30.99
C ASN A 704 -12.01 23.01 -30.32
N HIS A 705 -12.82 22.25 -29.58
CA HIS A 705 -12.41 21.01 -28.93
C HIS A 705 -13.64 20.18 -28.56
N GLY A 706 -13.47 18.86 -28.55
CA GLY A 706 -14.52 17.91 -28.20
C GLY A 706 -14.63 17.62 -26.70
N PHE A 707 -15.70 16.96 -26.26
CA PHE A 707 -15.94 16.63 -24.86
C PHE A 707 -14.77 15.82 -24.29
N GLY A 708 -14.30 16.14 -23.07
CA GLY A 708 -13.21 15.41 -22.41
C GLY A 708 -11.80 15.63 -22.95
N THR A 709 -11.64 16.33 -24.08
CA THR A 709 -10.31 16.68 -24.61
C THR A 709 -9.63 17.80 -23.81
N ARG A 710 -10.44 18.61 -23.10
CA ARG A 710 -10.01 19.47 -21.99
C ARG A 710 -10.57 18.93 -20.67
N ARG A 711 -10.05 19.40 -19.52
CA ARG A 711 -10.63 19.07 -18.22
C ARG A 711 -12.08 19.54 -18.19
N VAL A 712 -13.00 18.60 -18.04
CA VAL A 712 -14.46 18.83 -17.93
C VAL A 712 -14.78 19.20 -16.48
N PRO A 713 -15.17 20.46 -16.21
CA PRO A 713 -15.61 20.86 -14.88
C PRO A 713 -17.00 20.35 -14.62
N LEU A 714 -17.30 20.08 -13.35
CA LEU A 714 -18.63 19.68 -12.92
C LEU A 714 -19.35 20.86 -12.27
N GLU A 715 -20.64 21.03 -12.56
CA GLU A 715 -21.41 22.23 -12.19
C GLU A 715 -22.71 21.91 -11.45
N SER A 716 -23.23 22.91 -10.74
CA SER A 716 -24.50 22.84 -10.01
C SER A 716 -25.39 24.05 -10.31
N GLY A 717 -25.75 24.22 -11.58
CA GLY A 717 -26.64 25.30 -12.05
C GLY A 717 -25.96 26.37 -12.91
N TYR A 718 -24.74 26.13 -13.42
CA TYR A 718 -23.95 27.10 -14.19
C TYR A 718 -24.67 27.59 -15.45
N PHE A 719 -25.34 26.70 -16.18
CA PHE A 719 -26.05 27.11 -17.40
C PHE A 719 -27.29 27.93 -17.10
N GLU A 720 -28.03 27.59 -16.05
CA GLU A 720 -29.22 28.33 -15.62
C GLU A 720 -28.89 29.76 -15.17
N VAL A 721 -27.65 30.03 -14.75
CA VAL A 721 -27.18 31.39 -14.44
C VAL A 721 -27.40 32.34 -15.62
N PHE A 722 -27.21 31.88 -16.85
CA PHE A 722 -27.35 32.72 -18.04
C PHE A 722 -28.81 33.03 -18.43
N ASN A 723 -29.78 32.42 -17.74
CA ASN A 723 -31.19 32.80 -17.87
C ASN A 723 -31.58 33.96 -16.93
N GLN A 724 -30.69 34.34 -16.01
CA GLN A 724 -30.94 35.43 -15.05
C GLN A 724 -30.80 36.79 -15.73
N SER A 725 -31.69 37.73 -15.43
CA SER A 725 -31.71 39.06 -16.06
C SER A 725 -30.52 39.95 -15.67
N ASN A 726 -29.79 39.62 -14.60
CA ASN A 726 -28.62 40.36 -14.11
C ASN A 726 -27.29 39.78 -14.63
N VAL A 727 -27.32 38.77 -15.51
CA VAL A 727 -26.13 38.12 -16.05
C VAL A 727 -25.99 38.41 -17.53
N LYS A 728 -24.80 38.85 -17.95
CA LYS A 728 -24.45 39.08 -19.35
C LYS A 728 -23.24 38.25 -19.75
N LEU A 729 -23.39 37.43 -20.79
CA LEU A 729 -22.29 36.75 -21.46
C LEU A 729 -21.68 37.65 -22.54
N VAL A 730 -20.36 37.77 -22.57
CA VAL A 730 -19.60 38.49 -23.61
C VAL A 730 -18.63 37.51 -24.25
N ASP A 731 -18.85 37.18 -25.53
CA ASP A 731 -17.89 36.37 -26.30
C ASP A 731 -16.78 37.27 -26.86
N ILE A 732 -15.62 37.22 -26.20
CA ILE A 732 -14.49 38.08 -26.54
C ILE A 732 -13.69 37.57 -27.75
N ARG A 733 -14.20 36.57 -28.48
CA ARG A 733 -13.72 36.25 -29.84
C ARG A 733 -14.45 37.09 -30.90
N GLU A 734 -15.71 37.41 -30.65
CA GLU A 734 -16.52 38.27 -31.52
C GLU A 734 -16.22 39.74 -31.22
N ASP A 735 -16.16 40.10 -29.94
CA ASP A 735 -15.87 41.47 -29.47
C ASP A 735 -14.70 41.46 -28.47
N PRO A 736 -13.44 41.44 -28.96
CA PRO A 736 -12.26 41.32 -28.11
C PRO A 736 -12.10 42.47 -27.11
N ILE A 737 -11.57 42.15 -25.92
CA ILE A 737 -11.16 43.17 -24.95
C ILE A 737 -9.98 43.94 -25.53
N SER A 738 -10.12 45.25 -25.69
CA SER A 738 -9.06 46.14 -26.16
C SER A 738 -8.15 46.58 -25.00
N GLN A 739 -8.74 46.90 -23.84
CA GLN A 739 -8.01 47.25 -22.63
C GLN A 739 -8.87 47.13 -21.36
N ILE A 740 -8.21 47.00 -20.22
CA ILE A 740 -8.79 47.24 -18.89
C ILE A 740 -8.48 48.69 -18.51
N THR A 741 -9.52 49.46 -18.20
CA THR A 741 -9.42 50.88 -17.81
C THR A 741 -9.43 51.02 -16.29
N GLU A 742 -9.38 52.26 -15.79
CA GLU A 742 -9.47 52.53 -14.35
C GLU A 742 -10.81 52.11 -13.73
N THR A 743 -11.89 52.08 -14.50
CA THR A 743 -13.27 51.86 -14.01
C THR A 743 -13.98 50.67 -14.65
N GLY A 744 -13.35 49.94 -15.57
CA GLY A 744 -14.02 48.84 -16.24
C GLY A 744 -13.21 48.14 -17.31
N VAL A 745 -13.92 47.39 -18.15
CA VAL A 745 -13.36 46.63 -19.29
C VAL A 745 -13.90 47.24 -20.58
N GLN A 746 -13.00 47.62 -21.48
CA GLN A 746 -13.32 48.12 -22.80
C GLN A 746 -13.16 46.99 -23.82
N THR A 747 -14.21 46.70 -24.57
CA THR A 747 -14.16 45.84 -25.77
C THR A 747 -14.06 46.70 -27.03
N GLY A 748 -14.17 46.13 -28.22
CA GLY A 748 -14.25 46.90 -29.46
C GLY A 748 -15.54 47.73 -29.50
N ASP A 749 -16.66 47.11 -29.11
CA ASP A 749 -17.99 47.68 -29.32
C ASP A 749 -18.62 48.29 -28.06
N ALA A 750 -18.15 47.94 -26.86
CA ALA A 750 -18.80 48.33 -25.62
C ALA A 750 -17.83 48.63 -24.47
N PHE A 751 -18.30 49.45 -23.53
CA PHE A 751 -17.65 49.66 -22.25
C PHE A 751 -18.47 49.04 -21.12
N TYR A 752 -17.81 48.26 -20.28
CA TYR A 752 -18.41 47.58 -19.14
C TYR A 752 -17.83 48.19 -17.86
N GLU A 753 -18.60 49.07 -17.23
CA GLU A 753 -18.22 49.66 -15.95
C GLU A 753 -18.41 48.63 -14.82
N LEU A 754 -17.39 48.46 -13.98
CA LEU A 754 -17.34 47.40 -12.97
C LEU A 754 -16.83 47.96 -11.63
N ASP A 755 -17.35 47.42 -10.54
CA ASP A 755 -16.82 47.69 -9.19
C ASP A 755 -15.77 46.65 -8.79
N VAL A 756 -15.93 45.41 -9.29
CA VAL A 756 -15.04 44.28 -9.01
C VAL A 756 -14.69 43.52 -10.28
N LEU A 757 -13.42 43.14 -10.45
CA LEU A 757 -12.93 42.33 -11.56
C LEU A 757 -12.26 41.05 -11.06
N ILE A 758 -12.79 39.90 -11.45
CA ILE A 758 -12.30 38.58 -11.06
C ILE A 758 -11.49 37.97 -12.21
N TYR A 759 -10.26 37.57 -11.92
CA TYR A 759 -9.41 36.82 -12.84
C TYR A 759 -9.50 35.31 -12.53
N ALA A 760 -10.22 34.59 -13.38
CA ALA A 760 -10.29 33.13 -13.39
C ALA A 760 -9.46 32.57 -14.56
N THR A 761 -8.24 33.10 -14.69
CA THR A 761 -7.37 32.96 -15.87
C THR A 761 -6.31 31.88 -15.75
N GLY A 762 -6.39 31.07 -14.70
CA GLY A 762 -5.59 29.85 -14.53
C GLY A 762 -4.18 30.12 -14.01
N PHE A 763 -3.24 29.26 -14.41
CA PHE A 763 -1.90 29.18 -13.84
C PHE A 763 -0.83 29.01 -14.91
N ASP A 764 0.42 29.31 -14.57
CA ASP A 764 1.58 28.75 -15.26
C ASP A 764 1.71 27.29 -14.82
N ALA A 765 0.96 26.43 -15.52
CA ALA A 765 0.76 25.06 -15.09
C ALA A 765 2.03 24.21 -15.24
N VAL A 766 2.19 23.30 -14.29
CA VAL A 766 3.27 22.31 -14.18
C VAL A 766 4.63 22.93 -13.89
N THR A 767 5.25 23.61 -14.85
CA THR A 767 6.62 24.13 -14.67
C THR A 767 6.67 25.45 -13.93
N GLY A 768 5.58 26.22 -13.87
CA GLY A 768 5.57 27.55 -13.23
C GLY A 768 6.00 27.50 -11.76
N SER A 769 5.53 26.51 -11.01
CA SER A 769 5.92 26.32 -9.60
C SER A 769 7.41 26.03 -9.43
N PHE A 770 8.02 25.30 -10.36
CA PHE A 770 9.44 25.01 -10.36
C PHE A 770 10.27 26.22 -10.82
N ASN A 771 9.79 26.97 -11.82
CA ASN A 771 10.43 28.19 -12.30
C ASN A 771 10.39 29.35 -11.28
N ALA A 772 9.51 29.27 -10.28
CA ALA A 772 9.42 30.23 -9.19
C ALA A 772 10.54 30.07 -8.14
N VAL A 773 11.31 28.98 -8.20
CA VAL A 773 12.47 28.71 -7.35
C VAL A 773 13.70 28.55 -8.27
N ASP A 774 14.81 29.22 -7.99
CA ASP A 774 16.06 28.99 -8.72
C ASP A 774 16.67 27.67 -8.22
N ILE A 775 16.24 26.55 -8.82
CA ILE A 775 16.72 25.20 -8.51
C ILE A 775 17.95 24.91 -9.38
N GLU A 776 19.08 24.72 -8.71
CA GLU A 776 20.39 24.49 -9.31
C GLU A 776 20.94 23.15 -8.80
N GLY A 777 21.14 22.21 -9.73
CA GLY A 777 21.72 20.90 -9.48
C GLY A 777 23.25 20.92 -9.58
N ARG A 778 23.82 19.79 -10.02
CA ARG A 778 25.27 19.63 -10.19
C ARG A 778 25.84 20.64 -11.18
N ASN A 779 27.05 21.11 -10.91
CA ASN A 779 27.83 21.98 -11.82
C ASN A 779 27.09 23.25 -12.28
N GLY A 780 26.14 23.76 -11.49
CA GLY A 780 25.35 24.93 -11.84
C GLY A 780 24.19 24.68 -12.79
N THR A 781 23.84 23.42 -13.05
CA THR A 781 22.76 23.04 -13.97
C THR A 781 21.41 23.51 -13.44
N LYS A 782 20.67 24.32 -14.20
CA LYS A 782 19.37 24.84 -13.76
C LYS A 782 18.22 23.97 -14.25
N LEU A 783 17.26 23.67 -13.37
CA LEU A 783 16.12 22.80 -13.72
C LEU A 783 15.30 23.34 -14.89
N LYS A 784 15.11 24.67 -14.92
CA LYS A 784 14.42 25.37 -16.01
C LYS A 784 15.11 25.19 -17.37
N ASP A 785 16.43 25.03 -17.40
CA ASP A 785 17.20 24.89 -18.63
C ASP A 785 17.10 23.43 -19.13
N VAL A 786 17.12 22.45 -18.21
CA VAL A 786 16.87 21.03 -18.53
C VAL A 786 15.48 20.83 -19.16
N TRP A 787 14.49 21.60 -18.73
CA TRP A 787 13.12 21.53 -19.26
C TRP A 787 12.78 22.52 -20.39
N ALA A 788 13.76 23.30 -20.88
CA ALA A 788 13.51 24.35 -21.86
C ALA A 788 12.92 23.84 -23.19
N GLU A 789 13.41 22.68 -23.66
CA GLU A 789 12.98 22.04 -24.92
C GLU A 789 11.98 20.88 -24.72
N GLY A 790 11.58 20.62 -23.47
CA GLY A 790 10.68 19.54 -23.14
C GLY A 790 10.96 18.98 -21.75
N ILE A 791 9.90 18.59 -21.05
CA ILE A 791 10.04 17.98 -19.73
C ILE A 791 10.70 16.61 -19.88
N ARG A 792 11.70 16.37 -19.04
CA ARG A 792 12.36 15.07 -18.85
C ARG A 792 12.45 14.78 -17.35
N THR A 793 12.04 13.58 -16.96
CA THR A 793 12.07 13.10 -15.58
C THR A 793 12.30 11.60 -15.57
N PHE A 794 12.59 11.05 -14.40
CA PHE A 794 12.49 9.61 -14.17
C PHE A 794 11.37 9.32 -13.17
N LEU A 795 10.42 8.47 -13.60
CA LEU A 795 9.17 8.16 -12.90
C LEU A 795 8.31 9.38 -12.53
N GLY A 796 8.63 10.58 -13.02
CA GLY A 796 8.06 11.83 -12.52
C GLY A 796 8.44 12.18 -11.08
N LEU A 797 9.38 11.46 -10.49
CA LEU A 797 9.83 11.63 -9.10
C LEU A 797 11.21 12.27 -9.03
N THR A 798 12.11 12.01 -9.99
CA THR A 798 13.49 12.54 -9.97
C THR A 798 13.90 13.12 -11.32
N VAL A 799 14.99 13.89 -11.31
CA VAL A 799 15.62 14.45 -12.51
C VAL A 799 17.13 14.23 -12.38
N GLN A 800 17.78 13.84 -13.47
CA GLN A 800 19.23 13.73 -13.53
C GLN A 800 19.91 15.09 -13.29
N ASP A 801 21.08 15.09 -12.67
CA ASP A 801 21.82 16.28 -12.21
C ASP A 801 21.17 17.00 -11.02
N PHE A 802 20.05 16.51 -10.49
CA PHE A 802 19.40 17.00 -9.26
C PHE A 802 19.40 15.89 -8.20
N PRO A 803 20.57 15.43 -7.73
CA PRO A 803 20.67 14.33 -6.79
C PRO A 803 19.92 14.61 -5.49
N ASN A 804 19.36 13.55 -4.90
CA ASN A 804 18.58 13.60 -3.66
C ASN A 804 17.36 14.56 -3.69
N MET A 805 16.99 15.07 -4.86
CA MET A 805 15.75 15.84 -5.05
C MET A 805 14.63 14.92 -5.52
N PHE A 806 13.52 14.93 -4.80
CA PHE A 806 12.30 14.19 -5.13
C PHE A 806 11.12 15.13 -5.34
N MET A 807 10.32 14.85 -6.36
CA MET A 807 9.11 15.59 -6.68
C MET A 807 7.89 14.75 -6.29
N ILE A 808 6.96 15.33 -5.53
CA ILE A 808 5.66 14.72 -5.25
C ILE A 808 4.58 15.55 -5.93
N MET A 809 3.85 14.90 -6.84
CA MET A 809 3.03 15.52 -7.89
C MET A 809 3.89 16.34 -8.87
N GLY A 810 5.05 15.80 -9.25
CA GLY A 810 5.90 16.36 -10.31
C GLY A 810 5.31 16.16 -11.71
N PRO A 811 5.91 16.77 -12.75
CA PRO A 811 5.58 16.42 -14.13
C PRO A 811 5.89 14.94 -14.40
N HIS A 812 5.16 14.33 -15.34
CA HIS A 812 5.24 12.90 -15.69
C HIS A 812 4.93 11.90 -14.55
N GLN A 813 4.57 12.33 -13.34
CA GLN A 813 4.04 11.44 -12.32
C GLN A 813 2.64 10.93 -12.71
N MET A 814 2.23 9.79 -12.17
CA MET A 814 0.85 9.30 -12.19
C MET A 814 -0.17 10.40 -11.90
N PHE A 815 -1.09 10.62 -12.84
CA PHE A 815 -2.14 11.62 -12.74
C PHE A 815 -3.50 10.96 -12.49
N GLY A 816 -4.39 11.63 -11.75
CA GLY A 816 -5.69 11.07 -11.41
C GLY A 816 -6.25 11.64 -10.11
N ASN A 817 -6.90 10.78 -9.32
CA ASN A 817 -7.32 11.10 -7.96
C ASN A 817 -6.10 11.42 -7.07
N ILE A 818 -6.02 12.66 -6.60
CA ILE A 818 -4.79 13.28 -6.11
C ILE A 818 -4.25 12.60 -4.84
N PRO A 819 -5.04 12.34 -3.78
CA PRO A 819 -4.56 11.65 -2.58
C PRO A 819 -3.97 10.26 -2.88
N ARG A 820 -4.56 9.51 -3.82
CA ARG A 820 -4.07 8.18 -4.23
C ARG A 820 -2.69 8.26 -4.88
N SER A 821 -2.48 9.28 -5.73
CA SER A 821 -1.18 9.51 -6.37
C SER A 821 -0.12 9.99 -5.37
N ILE A 822 -0.50 10.91 -4.47
CA ILE A 822 0.37 11.40 -3.40
C ILE A 822 0.80 10.25 -2.49
N GLU A 823 -0.12 9.40 -2.06
CA GLU A 823 0.21 8.27 -1.18
C GLU A 823 1.24 7.35 -1.77
N TYR A 824 1.03 6.93 -3.01
CA TYR A 824 1.97 6.04 -3.65
C TYR A 824 3.35 6.68 -3.81
N ALA A 825 3.42 7.92 -4.32
CA ALA A 825 4.68 8.63 -4.52
C ALA A 825 5.43 8.90 -3.20
N ALA A 826 4.73 9.37 -2.16
CA ALA A 826 5.35 9.67 -0.87
C ALA A 826 5.85 8.40 -0.17
N ASN A 827 5.11 7.29 -0.27
CA ASN A 827 5.54 6.00 0.26
C ASN A 827 6.78 5.49 -0.49
N TRP A 828 6.77 5.54 -1.83
CA TRP A 828 7.91 5.11 -2.65
C TRP A 828 9.18 5.91 -2.32
N VAL A 829 9.07 7.24 -2.19
CA VAL A 829 10.20 8.10 -1.81
C VAL A 829 10.69 7.78 -0.39
N ALA A 830 9.79 7.54 0.56
CA ALA A 830 10.16 7.13 1.92
C ALA A 830 10.92 5.79 1.92
N GLU A 831 10.46 4.82 1.15
CA GLU A 831 11.13 3.52 1.00
C GLU A 831 12.50 3.66 0.35
N PHE A 832 12.63 4.52 -0.66
CA PHE A 832 13.93 4.83 -1.26
C PHE A 832 14.88 5.47 -0.24
N ILE A 833 14.45 6.48 0.51
CA ILE A 833 15.30 7.15 1.51
C ILE A 833 15.73 6.17 2.61
N ARG A 834 14.83 5.27 3.04
CA ARG A 834 15.18 4.18 3.95
C ARG A 834 16.25 3.26 3.35
N TYR A 835 16.08 2.82 2.10
CA TYR A 835 17.07 2.02 1.39
C TYR A 835 18.42 2.73 1.28
N ALA A 836 18.41 4.01 0.91
CA ALA A 836 19.61 4.82 0.78
C ALA A 836 20.38 4.88 2.11
N ARG A 837 19.68 5.16 3.22
CA ARG A 837 20.26 5.12 4.56
C ARG A 837 20.84 3.74 4.90
N ASP A 838 20.07 2.68 4.73
CA ASP A 838 20.45 1.32 5.12
C ASP A 838 21.71 0.84 4.37
N ASN A 839 21.91 1.36 3.17
CA ASN A 839 23.05 1.07 2.30
C ASN A 839 24.12 2.16 2.31
N LYS A 840 24.05 3.16 3.22
CA LYS A 840 25.01 4.27 3.33
C LYS A 840 25.20 5.06 2.03
N ILE A 841 24.13 5.25 1.28
CA ILE A 841 24.09 6.07 0.07
C ILE A 841 23.88 7.53 0.49
N ILE A 842 24.79 8.40 0.06
CA ILE A 842 24.79 9.84 0.38
C ILE A 842 24.30 10.70 -0.79
N SER A 843 24.27 10.16 -2.00
CA SER A 843 23.79 10.85 -3.20
C SER A 843 23.20 9.84 -4.17
N ALA A 844 22.02 10.15 -4.69
CA ALA A 844 21.35 9.35 -5.71
C ALA A 844 20.64 10.24 -6.73
N GLU A 845 20.79 9.93 -8.01
CA GLU A 845 20.11 10.60 -9.11
C GLU A 845 19.77 9.62 -10.22
N ALA A 846 18.78 9.95 -11.05
CA ALA A 846 18.41 9.11 -12.19
C ALA A 846 19.55 9.04 -13.21
N THR A 847 19.71 7.87 -13.84
CA THR A 847 20.57 7.74 -15.03
C THR A 847 19.97 8.45 -16.24
N ASP A 848 20.82 8.91 -17.17
CA ASP A 848 20.41 9.42 -18.50
C ASP A 848 19.41 8.47 -19.17
N LYS A 849 19.78 7.19 -19.21
CA LYS A 849 19.00 6.13 -19.85
C LYS A 849 17.62 5.98 -19.21
N GLY A 850 17.55 5.91 -17.87
CA GLY A 850 16.28 5.79 -17.17
C GLY A 850 15.35 6.98 -17.44
N MET A 851 15.89 8.19 -17.39
CA MET A 851 15.14 9.42 -17.69
C MET A 851 14.63 9.45 -19.15
N GLU A 852 15.47 9.04 -20.11
CA GLU A 852 15.08 8.97 -21.52
C GLU A 852 13.99 7.91 -21.76
N GLU A 853 14.18 6.69 -21.25
CA GLU A 853 13.21 5.59 -21.39
C GLU A 853 11.86 5.93 -20.73
N TRP A 854 11.87 6.60 -19.58
CA TRP A 854 10.64 7.06 -18.93
C TRP A 854 9.96 8.15 -19.74
N THR A 855 10.71 9.15 -20.22
CA THR A 855 10.15 10.25 -21.03
C THR A 855 9.53 9.69 -22.32
N GLN A 856 10.21 8.78 -22.99
CA GLN A 856 9.71 8.13 -24.19
C GLN A 856 8.43 7.34 -23.90
N HIS A 857 8.39 6.60 -22.80
CA HIS A 857 7.19 5.86 -22.38
C HIS A 857 6.00 6.80 -22.11
N VAL A 858 6.22 7.92 -21.41
CA VAL A 858 5.17 8.94 -21.18
C VAL A 858 4.61 9.46 -22.50
N HIS A 859 5.48 9.73 -23.48
CA HIS A 859 5.07 10.17 -24.81
C HIS A 859 4.27 9.10 -25.55
N GLU A 860 4.70 7.84 -25.48
CA GLU A 860 4.00 6.69 -26.06
C GLU A 860 2.60 6.51 -25.49
N CYS A 861 2.46 6.57 -24.16
CA CYS A 861 1.15 6.47 -23.49
C CYS A 861 0.17 7.57 -23.90
N GLY A 862 0.64 8.70 -24.43
CA GLY A 862 -0.23 9.77 -24.90
C GLY A 862 -0.48 9.79 -26.41
N LYS A 863 0.13 8.89 -27.19
CA LYS A 863 -0.14 8.78 -28.64
C LYS A 863 -1.60 8.40 -28.87
N GLY A 864 -2.25 9.05 -29.84
CA GLY A 864 -3.65 8.78 -30.21
C GLY A 864 -4.71 9.36 -29.27
N LEU A 865 -4.32 10.00 -28.15
CA LEU A 865 -5.28 10.69 -27.29
C LEU A 865 -5.66 12.05 -27.88
N LEU A 866 -6.95 12.27 -28.10
CA LEU A 866 -7.49 13.52 -28.65
C LEU A 866 -7.20 14.73 -27.74
N ALA A 867 -7.03 14.51 -26.43
CA ALA A 867 -6.66 15.56 -25.48
C ALA A 867 -5.29 16.20 -25.76
N ASN A 868 -4.39 15.49 -26.45
CA ASN A 868 -3.07 16.00 -26.81
C ASN A 868 -3.08 16.82 -28.12
N GLU A 869 -4.20 16.85 -28.83
CA GLU A 869 -4.40 17.62 -30.06
C GLU A 869 -5.02 19.00 -29.82
N VAL A 870 -5.32 19.33 -28.55
CA VAL A 870 -6.00 20.58 -28.18
C VAL A 870 -5.13 21.43 -27.25
N ASP A 871 -5.20 22.75 -27.44
CA ASP A 871 -4.52 23.70 -26.56
C ASP A 871 -5.21 23.72 -25.20
N SER A 872 -4.46 23.45 -24.14
CA SER A 872 -4.93 23.47 -22.76
C SER A 872 -3.74 23.59 -21.81
N TRP A 873 -4.00 23.97 -20.56
CA TRP A 873 -2.99 23.86 -19.51
C TRP A 873 -2.46 22.42 -19.37
N MET A 874 -3.30 21.43 -19.67
CA MET A 874 -2.96 20.00 -19.66
C MET A 874 -1.92 19.61 -20.70
N THR A 875 -1.83 20.36 -21.80
CA THR A 875 -0.82 20.25 -22.86
C THR A 875 0.23 21.34 -22.74
N GLY A 876 0.30 22.04 -21.60
CA GLY A 876 1.28 23.10 -21.35
C GLY A 876 1.04 24.41 -22.10
N VAL A 877 -0.11 24.58 -22.77
CA VAL A 877 -0.44 25.82 -23.49
C VAL A 877 -1.22 26.78 -22.60
N ASN A 878 -0.71 28.00 -22.44
CA ASN A 878 -1.42 29.12 -21.81
C ASN A 878 -1.17 30.40 -22.61
N LYS A 879 -2.22 30.90 -23.29
CA LYS A 879 -2.17 32.11 -24.12
C LYS A 879 -1.83 33.41 -23.36
N ASN A 880 -1.85 33.39 -22.03
CA ASN A 880 -1.44 34.54 -21.21
C ASN A 880 0.09 34.63 -21.03
N LEU A 881 0.85 33.61 -21.42
CA LEU A 881 2.28 33.50 -21.14
C LEU A 881 3.09 33.26 -22.42
N ALA A 882 4.04 34.14 -22.74
CA ALA A 882 4.83 34.06 -23.97
C ALA A 882 5.59 32.73 -24.13
N HIS A 883 6.05 32.12 -23.03
CA HIS A 883 6.80 30.86 -23.03
C HIS A 883 5.91 29.60 -23.09
N LYS A 884 4.58 29.73 -23.07
CA LYS A 884 3.61 28.59 -23.03
C LYS A 884 2.72 28.55 -24.27
N GLN A 885 3.31 28.67 -25.45
CA GLN A 885 2.57 28.66 -26.73
C GLN A 885 2.64 27.33 -27.48
N LYS A 886 3.47 26.39 -27.03
CA LYS A 886 3.66 25.08 -27.67
C LYS A 886 3.10 23.97 -26.81
N ARG A 887 2.44 22.99 -27.45
CA ARG A 887 1.98 21.78 -26.75
C ARG A 887 3.18 20.96 -26.29
N SER A 888 3.09 20.42 -25.09
CA SER A 888 4.09 19.56 -24.47
C SER A 888 3.41 18.46 -23.67
N MET A 889 4.04 17.29 -23.63
CA MET A 889 3.59 16.15 -22.84
C MET A 889 4.12 16.29 -21.42
N THR A 890 3.35 16.96 -20.58
CA THR A 890 3.75 17.28 -19.19
C THR A 890 3.23 16.27 -18.17
N ARG A 891 2.28 15.41 -18.58
CA ARG A 891 1.59 14.45 -17.71
C ARG A 891 1.78 13.04 -18.25
N TYR A 892 1.90 12.08 -17.34
CA TYR A 892 1.76 10.67 -17.69
C TYR A 892 0.28 10.38 -17.99
N ASN A 893 0.01 9.92 -19.21
CA ASN A 893 -1.35 9.60 -19.66
C ASN A 893 -1.64 8.10 -19.63
N GLY A 894 -0.73 7.25 -19.15
CA GLY A 894 -0.97 5.80 -19.05
C GLY A 894 -1.79 5.40 -17.82
N PRO A 895 -2.09 4.10 -17.66
CA PRO A 895 -2.87 3.60 -16.53
C PRO A 895 -2.06 3.68 -15.22
N ALA A 896 -2.75 4.05 -14.15
CA ALA A 896 -2.21 4.12 -12.79
C ALA A 896 -1.62 2.79 -12.29
N PRO A 897 -2.24 1.61 -12.51
CA PRO A 897 -1.58 0.33 -12.22
C PRO A 897 -0.24 0.17 -12.92
N GLY A 898 -0.16 0.49 -14.22
CA GLY A 898 1.08 0.40 -15.00
C GLY A 898 2.18 1.37 -14.55
N TYR A 899 1.82 2.54 -14.03
CA TYR A 899 2.78 3.44 -13.39
C TYR A 899 3.38 2.81 -12.12
N ARG A 900 2.51 2.34 -11.21
CA ARG A 900 2.96 1.74 -9.93
C ARG A 900 3.84 0.54 -10.16
N LYS A 901 3.37 -0.34 -11.04
CA LYS A 901 4.12 -1.46 -11.60
C LYS A 901 5.56 -1.04 -11.96
N ARG A 902 5.74 -0.04 -12.82
CA ARG A 902 7.07 0.40 -13.25
C ARG A 902 7.92 1.01 -12.13
N CYS A 903 7.32 1.80 -11.25
CA CYS A 903 8.01 2.34 -10.08
C CYS A 903 8.48 1.23 -9.14
N ASP A 904 7.64 0.21 -8.95
CA ASP A 904 7.97 -0.88 -8.08
C ASP A 904 9.00 -1.84 -8.73
N GLU A 905 8.99 -2.04 -10.06
CA GLU A 905 10.06 -2.76 -10.77
C GLU A 905 11.44 -2.13 -10.55
N VAL A 906 11.51 -0.79 -10.48
CA VAL A 906 12.74 -0.04 -10.12
C VAL A 906 13.19 -0.37 -8.70
N LYS A 907 12.26 -0.44 -7.75
CA LYS A 907 12.53 -0.87 -6.37
C LYS A 907 12.99 -2.34 -6.33
N GLY A 908 12.35 -3.22 -7.11
CA GLY A 908 12.65 -4.66 -7.15
C GLY A 908 14.03 -5.01 -7.72
N ARG A 909 14.67 -4.07 -8.43
CA ARG A 909 16.06 -4.17 -8.90
C ARG A 909 17.02 -3.27 -8.11
N ASP A 910 16.71 -3.07 -6.83
CA ASP A 910 17.52 -2.32 -5.86
C ASP A 910 17.93 -0.93 -6.38
N TYR A 911 17.01 -0.27 -7.10
CA TYR A 911 17.20 1.06 -7.66
C TYR A 911 18.41 1.18 -8.60
N SER A 912 18.75 0.11 -9.35
CA SER A 912 19.87 0.12 -10.30
C SER A 912 19.78 1.17 -11.41
N ASP A 913 18.59 1.77 -11.62
CA ASP A 913 18.38 2.88 -12.56
C ASP A 913 18.90 4.23 -12.05
N PHE A 914 19.40 4.27 -10.81
CA PHE A 914 20.03 5.43 -10.19
C PHE A 914 21.56 5.31 -10.20
N VAL A 915 22.23 6.45 -10.33
CA VAL A 915 23.64 6.58 -9.99
C VAL A 915 23.74 6.81 -8.48
N LEU A 916 24.24 5.81 -7.75
CA LEU A 916 24.33 5.82 -6.30
C LEU A 916 25.78 6.13 -5.86
N ARG A 917 25.96 7.11 -4.98
CA ARG A 917 27.24 7.40 -4.30
C ARG A 917 27.14 7.01 -2.84
N TYR A 918 28.15 6.30 -2.35
CA TYR A 918 28.22 5.76 -0.99
C TYR A 918 29.13 6.64 -0.10
N ALA A 919 28.86 6.63 1.21
CA ALA A 919 29.62 7.34 2.24
C ALA A 919 31.07 6.85 2.40
#